data_AF-A0A5C6F033-F1
#
_entry.id   AF-A0A5C6F033-F1
#
_cell.length_a   1.000
_cell.length_b   1.000
_cell.length_c   1.000
_cell.angle_alpha   90.00
_cell.angle_beta   90.00
_cell.angle_gamma   90.00
#
_symmetry.space_group_name_H-M   'P 1'
#
loop_
_entity.id
_entity.type
_entity.pdbx_description
1 polymer ?
#
loop_
_entity_poly.entity_id
_entity_poly.type
_entity_poly.pdbx_seq_one_letter_code
_entity_poly.pdbx_strand_id
1 'polypeptide(L)'
;MVADMFRFFSLFVVMFAAVAASPAAEVFVEAESFDDHGGWNLDTQFIQQMGSPYLIAHGLGNPIADASTTASVPENGTYHVWVRTIDWVARWGAKPSPGQFKLLINGKPLENTLGTEGASWSWQNGGEVSLRAGQVELELHDLTGFDGRCDCIYLTTDADGKPPTDEVELAAWRREQLHLPKEPQTKGPYDLVVIGGGYAGMGSAISAARMGCRVALVQDRPVLGGNGSSEVRVWAMGNIRRGKYPRIGEIIEEFADKASKSPGTYEEFGDALKEQVVRAEPNIDLLLNHHATAVEMDGSKIVAVSAMDTRSGGEVKIIGDYFVDCTGHGWVGHWAKADLDMTDAGRMGMSNMWAWDELDSPTSFPETPWALDLNMEDFPYPRDHHGQWFWESGFDKDAIGGAEAIRDWNLRAVYGAFNAMKNGDGAEDHKSAVLTWVAFVGGPRESRRLMGDVVLTEEDIVSKRDFPDGCVPSTWSIDLHYPKKEYADKFPDNPFISVAVHDRRVDKSYGYPVPYRCFYSRNIDNLFMAGRDISVTHQALGTVRVMKTCGMMGEVVGKAASLCALNDCSPRDVYEKHLGDLLALLELPGKARRSTPSDEIMIPDDALPLAGPNGPPTGHNPAKLEGTVVDDSRAVLTGKWTDGTGLKGYVGDGYRYASGKSDATAEFTLPPPKTGNYELRYFTKAHANRSSNTKITVTQGDWKRTYELDQQTPREADWTVVGTISARVGVPVQVLVDCKTANGTVHIDAISLVEMSVEKSSKKSVEAK
;
A
#
# COMPACT_ATOMS: atom_id res chain seq x y z
N MET A 1 -65.14 62.28 34.75
CA MET A 1 -66.45 62.01 34.12
C MET A 1 -66.71 60.51 34.27
N VAL A 2 -67.72 60.15 35.08
CA VAL A 2 -68.58 58.95 35.01
C VAL A 2 -67.87 57.56 35.04
N ALA A 3 -68.15 56.58 35.89
CA ALA A 3 -68.99 56.39 37.07
C ALA A 3 -68.61 55.03 37.71
N ASP A 4 -69.01 54.86 38.98
CA ASP A 4 -68.97 53.65 39.80
C ASP A 4 -69.58 52.39 39.16
N MET A 5 -69.06 51.19 39.51
CA MET A 5 -69.91 50.16 40.12
C MET A 5 -69.10 49.01 40.77
N PHE A 6 -69.46 48.73 42.03
CA PHE A 6 -69.05 47.64 42.92
C PHE A 6 -69.35 46.21 42.40
N ARG A 7 -68.50 45.20 42.72
CA ARG A 7 -68.70 44.13 43.76
C ARG A 7 -67.88 42.84 43.51
N PHE A 8 -67.18 42.41 44.57
CA PHE A 8 -66.90 41.05 45.05
C PHE A 8 -66.96 39.86 44.08
N PHE A 9 -65.83 39.16 43.90
CA PHE A 9 -65.79 37.70 43.77
C PHE A 9 -64.50 37.14 44.40
N SER A 10 -64.67 36.14 45.26
CA SER A 10 -63.60 35.36 45.90
C SER A 10 -62.72 34.67 44.86
N LEU A 11 -61.41 34.89 44.93
CA LEU A 11 -60.44 34.14 44.12
C LEU A 11 -60.09 32.83 44.81
N PHE A 12 -60.56 31.71 44.27
CA PHE A 12 -59.95 30.40 44.45
C PHE A 12 -58.67 30.37 43.60
N VAL A 13 -57.51 30.40 44.23
CA VAL A 13 -56.23 30.13 43.55
C VAL A 13 -56.08 28.62 43.43
N VAL A 14 -56.32 28.08 42.24
CA VAL A 14 -55.95 26.70 41.90
C VAL A 14 -54.46 26.71 41.59
N MET A 15 -53.68 26.12 42.50
CA MET A 15 -52.24 25.92 42.34
C MET A 15 -52.04 24.72 41.40
N PHE A 16 -51.86 24.96 40.10
CA PHE A 16 -51.36 23.93 39.18
C PHE A 16 -49.87 23.72 39.49
N ALA A 17 -49.56 22.66 40.22
CA ALA A 17 -48.21 22.12 40.26
C ALA A 17 -47.94 21.51 38.88
N ALA A 18 -47.18 22.21 38.04
CA ALA A 18 -46.57 21.60 36.87
C ALA A 18 -45.59 20.54 37.39
N VAL A 19 -46.00 19.28 37.37
CA VAL A 19 -45.10 18.15 37.50
C VAL A 19 -44.26 18.17 36.23
N ALA A 20 -43.07 18.75 36.30
CA ALA A 20 -42.06 18.51 35.28
C ALA A 20 -41.80 17.00 35.29
N ALA A 21 -42.21 16.31 34.21
CA ALA A 21 -41.79 14.94 34.01
C ALA A 21 -40.26 14.92 34.04
N SER A 22 -39.67 14.07 34.87
CA SER A 22 -38.23 13.83 34.80
C SER A 22 -37.88 13.42 33.36
N PRO A 23 -36.81 13.96 32.77
CA PRO A 23 -36.36 13.49 31.47
C PRO A 23 -36.08 11.99 31.54
N ALA A 24 -36.36 11.28 30.44
CA ALA A 24 -36.09 9.85 30.36
C ALA A 24 -34.60 9.57 30.58
N ALA A 25 -34.30 8.45 31.21
CA ALA A 25 -32.92 8.01 31.37
C ALA A 25 -32.38 7.45 30.07
N GLU A 26 -31.16 7.83 29.73
CA GLU A 26 -30.49 7.50 28.48
C GLU A 26 -29.11 6.89 28.77
N VAL A 27 -28.72 5.88 27.99
CA VAL A 27 -27.36 5.31 27.97
C VAL A 27 -26.96 5.14 26.51
N PHE A 28 -25.84 5.75 26.12
CA PHE A 28 -25.31 5.68 24.76
C PHE A 28 -23.87 5.15 24.78
N VAL A 29 -23.58 4.18 23.92
CA VAL A 29 -22.27 3.53 23.81
C VAL A 29 -21.93 3.31 22.34
N GLU A 30 -20.81 3.88 21.89
CA GLU A 30 -20.23 3.63 20.56
C GLU A 30 -19.46 2.29 20.59
N ALA A 31 -19.63 1.44 19.58
CA ALA A 31 -19.05 0.09 19.59
C ALA A 31 -17.51 0.13 19.52
N GLU A 32 -16.93 1.09 18.80
CA GLU A 32 -15.48 1.29 18.75
C GLU A 32 -14.85 1.56 20.12
N SER A 33 -15.64 2.11 21.05
CA SER A 33 -15.20 2.50 22.39
C SER A 33 -15.18 1.34 23.39
N PHE A 34 -15.58 0.13 22.97
CA PHE A 34 -15.54 -1.05 23.82
C PHE A 34 -14.12 -1.30 24.36
N ASP A 35 -14.05 -1.67 25.64
CA ASP A 35 -12.80 -1.90 26.38
C ASP A 35 -12.04 -3.11 25.83
N ASP A 36 -12.77 -4.17 25.49
CA ASP A 36 -12.25 -5.36 24.82
C ASP A 36 -13.05 -5.63 23.55
N HIS A 37 -12.36 -5.73 22.41
CA HIS A 37 -12.99 -6.05 21.13
C HIS A 37 -13.15 -7.56 20.93
N GLY A 38 -12.56 -8.39 21.80
CA GLY A 38 -12.60 -9.85 21.66
C GLY A 38 -12.03 -10.27 20.32
N GLY A 39 -12.85 -10.91 19.48
CA GLY A 39 -12.49 -11.24 18.10
C GLY A 39 -12.99 -10.23 17.05
N TRP A 40 -13.72 -9.18 17.45
CA TRP A 40 -14.27 -8.18 16.52
C TRP A 40 -13.16 -7.26 16.03
N ASN A 41 -13.23 -6.87 14.76
CA ASN A 41 -12.30 -5.91 14.19
C ASN A 41 -12.93 -4.52 14.12
N LEU A 42 -12.11 -3.49 14.35
CA LEU A 42 -12.50 -2.09 14.16
C LEU A 42 -12.37 -1.72 12.67
N ASP A 43 -13.48 -1.48 12.00
CA ASP A 43 -13.51 -0.99 10.62
C ASP A 43 -13.64 0.54 10.62
N THR A 44 -12.71 1.19 9.94
CA THR A 44 -12.64 2.66 9.77
C THR A 44 -12.69 3.07 8.30
N GLN A 45 -12.73 2.12 7.36
CA GLN A 45 -12.53 2.40 5.93
C GLN A 45 -13.67 3.25 5.34
N PHE A 46 -14.85 3.20 5.93
CA PHE A 46 -16.07 3.80 5.38
C PHE A 46 -16.65 4.93 6.25
N ILE A 47 -15.87 5.49 7.18
CA ILE A 47 -16.35 6.58 8.06
C ILE A 47 -16.93 7.75 7.25
N GLN A 48 -16.36 8.07 6.09
CA GLN A 48 -16.85 9.17 5.24
C GLN A 48 -18.24 8.92 4.66
N GLN A 49 -18.63 7.67 4.47
CA GLN A 49 -19.93 7.27 3.93
C GLN A 49 -20.92 6.92 5.04
N MET A 50 -20.42 6.38 6.16
CA MET A 50 -21.24 5.82 7.24
C MET A 50 -21.46 6.80 8.40
N GLY A 51 -20.51 7.70 8.63
CA GLY A 51 -20.51 8.72 9.69
C GLY A 51 -19.74 8.33 10.96
N SER A 52 -19.31 7.07 11.10
CA SER A 52 -18.56 6.56 12.27
C SER A 52 -17.75 5.31 11.91
N PRO A 53 -16.79 4.91 12.75
CA PRO A 53 -16.24 3.57 12.71
C PRO A 53 -17.25 2.56 13.29
N TYR A 54 -16.96 1.27 13.15
CA TYR A 54 -17.82 0.23 13.68
C TYR A 54 -17.03 -1.05 13.94
N LEU A 55 -17.61 -1.94 14.75
CA LEU A 55 -17.09 -3.29 14.94
C LEU A 55 -17.67 -4.25 13.92
N ILE A 56 -16.82 -5.12 13.35
CA ILE A 56 -17.18 -6.19 12.42
C ILE A 56 -16.73 -7.57 12.94
N ALA A 57 -17.63 -8.56 12.91
CA ALA A 57 -17.37 -9.93 13.32
C ALA A 57 -16.82 -10.79 12.16
N HIS A 58 -15.53 -10.65 11.87
CA HIS A 58 -14.88 -11.26 10.72
C HIS A 58 -14.36 -12.69 10.99
N GLY A 59 -15.26 -13.60 11.40
CA GLY A 59 -14.92 -14.94 11.91
C GLY A 59 -14.66 -16.04 10.88
N LEU A 60 -14.77 -15.73 9.58
CA LEU A 60 -14.56 -16.67 8.47
C LEU A 60 -15.47 -17.92 8.56
N GLY A 61 -16.69 -17.75 9.04
CA GLY A 61 -17.68 -18.82 9.23
C GLY A 61 -17.62 -19.53 10.59
N ASN A 62 -16.80 -19.03 11.52
CA ASN A 62 -16.82 -19.46 12.91
C ASN A 62 -17.19 -18.26 13.79
N PRO A 63 -18.16 -18.39 14.71
CA PRO A 63 -18.43 -17.36 15.70
C PRO A 63 -17.15 -16.94 16.44
N ILE A 64 -16.96 -15.63 16.58
CA ILE A 64 -15.79 -15.04 17.26
C ILE A 64 -16.05 -14.79 18.74
N ALA A 65 -14.97 -14.51 19.48
CA ALA A 65 -15.08 -14.08 20.87
C ALA A 65 -15.79 -12.72 20.98
N ASP A 66 -16.60 -12.58 22.03
CA ASP A 66 -17.45 -11.42 22.27
C ASP A 66 -16.62 -10.15 22.51
N ALA A 67 -17.08 -9.01 21.95
CA ALA A 67 -16.60 -7.70 22.37
C ALA A 67 -17.35 -7.30 23.63
N SER A 68 -16.69 -6.68 24.61
CA SER A 68 -17.31 -6.28 25.88
C SER A 68 -16.89 -4.88 26.37
N THR A 69 -17.78 -4.25 27.12
CA THR A 69 -17.52 -3.01 27.87
C THR A 69 -18.50 -2.85 29.02
N THR A 70 -18.34 -1.79 29.81
CA THR A 70 -19.25 -1.42 30.89
C THR A 70 -19.94 -0.10 30.64
N ALA A 71 -21.21 0.00 31.03
CA ALA A 71 -22.00 1.21 30.90
C ALA A 71 -22.70 1.55 32.22
N SER A 72 -22.79 2.85 32.52
CA SER A 72 -23.48 3.34 33.72
C SER A 72 -24.96 3.57 33.45
N VAL A 73 -25.81 2.79 34.10
CA VAL A 73 -27.26 2.97 34.11
C VAL A 73 -27.63 3.99 35.19
N PRO A 74 -28.28 5.13 34.85
CA PRO A 74 -28.51 6.22 35.79
C PRO A 74 -29.62 5.94 36.81
N GLU A 75 -30.66 5.20 36.41
CA GLU A 75 -31.80 4.89 37.28
C GLU A 75 -32.38 3.50 37.05
N ASN A 76 -33.15 3.02 38.02
CA ASN A 76 -33.90 1.78 37.90
C ASN A 76 -35.04 1.97 36.90
N GLY A 77 -35.18 1.08 35.93
CA GLY A 77 -36.25 1.19 34.92
C GLY A 77 -36.28 0.03 33.94
N THR A 78 -37.32 0.01 33.11
CA THR A 78 -37.31 -0.79 31.88
C THR A 78 -36.76 0.08 30.77
N TYR A 79 -35.72 -0.42 30.12
CA TYR A 79 -35.05 0.26 29.02
C TYR A 79 -35.42 -0.42 27.70
N HIS A 80 -35.74 0.41 26.70
CA HIS A 80 -35.88 0.03 25.31
C HIS A 80 -34.51 0.16 24.65
N VAL A 81 -34.08 -0.90 23.96
CA VAL A 81 -32.73 -0.99 23.42
C VAL A 81 -32.76 -0.88 21.91
N TRP A 82 -31.95 0.04 21.37
CA TRP A 82 -31.74 0.25 19.95
C TRP A 82 -30.27 0.03 19.61
N VAL A 83 -30.00 -0.70 18.53
CA VAL A 83 -28.64 -0.93 18.05
C VAL A 83 -28.55 -0.48 16.60
N ARG A 84 -27.60 0.40 16.27
CA ARG A 84 -27.35 0.80 14.89
C ARG A 84 -26.49 -0.25 14.21
N THR A 85 -27.04 -0.88 13.17
CA THR A 85 -26.46 -2.02 12.46
C THR A 85 -27.05 -2.12 11.05
N ILE A 86 -26.68 -3.15 10.28
CA ILE A 86 -27.06 -3.37 8.89
C ILE A 86 -27.15 -4.88 8.59
N ASP A 87 -28.14 -5.30 7.81
CA ASP A 87 -28.08 -6.55 7.06
C ASP A 87 -27.24 -6.32 5.79
N TRP A 88 -25.94 -6.58 5.90
CA TRP A 88 -24.97 -6.18 4.89
C TRP A 88 -25.19 -6.82 3.51
N VAL A 89 -25.95 -7.92 3.42
CA VAL A 89 -26.33 -8.56 2.14
C VAL A 89 -27.71 -8.16 1.63
N ALA A 90 -28.54 -7.48 2.44
CA ALA A 90 -29.93 -7.15 2.08
C ALA A 90 -30.05 -6.37 0.77
N ARG A 91 -29.04 -5.57 0.42
CA ARG A 91 -29.01 -4.79 -0.83
C ARG A 91 -29.09 -5.66 -2.10
N TRP A 92 -28.79 -6.96 -2.00
CA TRP A 92 -28.93 -7.92 -3.09
C TRP A 92 -30.10 -8.89 -2.92
N GLY A 93 -30.95 -8.68 -1.90
CA GLY A 93 -32.05 -9.60 -1.57
C GLY A 93 -31.59 -11.00 -1.15
N ALA A 94 -30.31 -11.17 -0.80
CA ALA A 94 -29.75 -12.45 -0.38
C ALA A 94 -30.21 -12.83 1.02
N LYS A 95 -30.44 -14.13 1.26
CA LYS A 95 -30.94 -14.67 2.53
C LYS A 95 -30.32 -16.05 2.84
N PRO A 96 -30.27 -16.47 4.11
CA PRO A 96 -30.56 -15.66 5.30
C PRO A 96 -29.49 -14.56 5.51
N SER A 97 -29.77 -13.60 6.38
CA SER A 97 -28.80 -12.57 6.74
C SER A 97 -27.61 -13.22 7.45
N PRO A 98 -26.37 -13.05 6.98
CA PRO A 98 -25.23 -13.76 7.53
C PRO A 98 -24.62 -13.08 8.74
N GLY A 99 -24.65 -11.75 8.86
CA GLY A 99 -24.02 -11.02 9.96
C GLY A 99 -24.86 -10.95 11.24
N GLN A 100 -25.39 -12.07 11.72
CA GLN A 100 -26.28 -12.07 12.88
C GLN A 100 -25.51 -12.05 14.21
N PHE A 101 -25.98 -11.26 15.16
CA PHE A 101 -25.41 -11.21 16.51
C PHE A 101 -26.48 -10.92 17.56
N LYS A 102 -26.13 -11.12 18.83
CA LYS A 102 -26.92 -10.74 20.00
C LYS A 102 -26.20 -9.67 20.80
N LEU A 103 -26.97 -8.74 21.36
CA LEU A 103 -26.52 -7.91 22.47
C LEU A 103 -26.85 -8.63 23.78
N LEU A 104 -25.85 -8.78 24.64
CA LEU A 104 -26.01 -9.31 25.99
C LEU A 104 -25.87 -8.16 26.99
N ILE A 105 -26.66 -8.22 28.06
CA ILE A 105 -26.52 -7.31 29.20
C ILE A 105 -26.38 -8.13 30.48
N ASN A 106 -25.23 -8.00 31.15
CA ASN A 106 -24.81 -8.85 32.28
C ASN A 106 -24.90 -10.35 31.94
N GLY A 107 -24.33 -10.75 30.79
CA GLY A 107 -24.33 -12.13 30.30
C GLY A 107 -25.69 -12.69 29.85
N LYS A 108 -26.74 -11.86 29.77
CA LYS A 108 -28.08 -12.29 29.33
C LYS A 108 -28.38 -11.74 27.93
N PRO A 109 -28.64 -12.59 26.92
CA PRO A 109 -28.96 -12.13 25.58
C PRO A 109 -30.34 -11.48 25.55
N LEU A 110 -30.46 -10.39 24.81
CA LEU A 110 -31.75 -9.76 24.54
C LEU A 110 -32.59 -10.58 23.53
N GLU A 111 -33.89 -10.27 23.48
CA GLU A 111 -34.89 -11.04 22.73
C GLU A 111 -34.59 -11.10 21.22
N ASN A 112 -34.27 -9.96 20.61
CA ASN A 112 -34.17 -9.85 19.16
C ASN A 112 -32.76 -10.18 18.65
N THR A 113 -32.68 -10.74 17.45
CA THR A 113 -31.39 -10.98 16.75
C THR A 113 -31.11 -9.81 15.82
N LEU A 114 -29.92 -9.25 15.95
CA LEU A 114 -29.49 -8.03 15.24
C LEU A 114 -28.73 -8.39 13.95
N GLY A 115 -28.54 -7.41 13.08
CA GLY A 115 -27.88 -7.58 11.77
C GLY A 115 -28.77 -8.25 10.73
N THR A 116 -30.10 -8.20 10.91
CA THR A 116 -31.08 -8.95 10.09
C THR A 116 -32.00 -8.07 9.24
N GLU A 117 -31.94 -6.74 9.43
CA GLU A 117 -32.80 -5.76 8.79
C GLU A 117 -32.01 -4.65 8.08
N GLY A 118 -32.59 -4.09 7.01
CA GLY A 118 -32.09 -2.90 6.33
C GLY A 118 -30.92 -3.13 5.37
N ALA A 119 -31.02 -2.59 4.15
CA ALA A 119 -29.92 -2.55 3.18
C ALA A 119 -28.96 -1.36 3.39
N SER A 120 -29.22 -0.56 4.42
CA SER A 120 -28.45 0.62 4.84
C SER A 120 -28.41 0.64 6.37
N TRP A 121 -27.41 1.34 6.92
CA TRP A 121 -27.26 1.50 8.36
C TRP A 121 -28.51 2.08 9.00
N SER A 122 -29.04 1.41 10.02
CA SER A 122 -30.30 1.77 10.65
C SER A 122 -30.39 1.26 12.08
N TRP A 123 -31.29 1.83 12.86
CA TRP A 123 -31.59 1.38 14.22
C TRP A 123 -32.48 0.14 14.19
N GLN A 124 -31.96 -0.99 14.69
CA GLN A 124 -32.70 -2.22 14.91
C GLN A 124 -33.11 -2.32 16.39
N ASN A 125 -34.30 -2.85 16.64
CA ASN A 125 -34.83 -3.02 17.99
C ASN A 125 -34.14 -4.22 18.67
N GLY A 126 -33.36 -3.98 19.73
CA GLY A 126 -32.71 -5.02 20.53
C GLY A 126 -33.66 -5.70 21.53
N GLY A 127 -34.80 -5.10 21.83
CA GLY A 127 -35.79 -5.57 22.80
C GLY A 127 -35.87 -4.68 24.03
N GLU A 128 -36.45 -5.22 25.10
CA GLU A 128 -36.61 -4.53 26.39
C GLU A 128 -35.85 -5.25 27.50
N VAL A 129 -35.37 -4.48 28.49
CA VAL A 129 -34.62 -5.01 29.62
C VAL A 129 -34.84 -4.19 30.88
N SER A 130 -35.12 -4.84 32.00
CA SER A 130 -35.22 -4.16 33.30
C SER A 130 -33.84 -4.06 33.95
N LEU A 131 -33.37 -2.84 34.16
CA LEU A 131 -32.06 -2.55 34.74
C LEU A 131 -32.18 -1.82 36.08
N ARG A 132 -31.16 -1.99 36.92
CA ARG A 132 -30.97 -1.22 38.15
C ARG A 132 -29.90 -0.17 37.90
N ALA A 133 -30.02 0.97 38.58
CA ALA A 133 -28.99 1.99 38.61
C ALA A 133 -27.65 1.38 39.04
N GLY A 134 -26.58 1.71 38.32
CA GLY A 134 -25.24 1.15 38.53
C GLY A 134 -24.57 0.72 37.23
N GLN A 135 -23.47 -0.01 37.36
CA GLN A 135 -22.72 -0.53 36.21
C GLN A 135 -23.39 -1.79 35.66
N VAL A 136 -23.47 -1.88 34.34
CA VAL A 136 -23.85 -3.08 33.61
C VAL A 136 -22.79 -3.43 32.58
N GLU A 137 -22.61 -4.71 32.34
CA GLU A 137 -21.75 -5.22 31.26
C GLU A 137 -22.57 -5.32 29.99
N LEU A 138 -22.01 -4.85 28.88
CA LEU A 138 -22.56 -4.96 27.53
C LEU A 138 -21.64 -5.84 26.70
N GLU A 139 -22.19 -6.82 25.99
CA GLU A 139 -21.39 -7.72 25.15
C GLU A 139 -22.03 -7.92 23.76
N LEU A 140 -21.21 -7.93 22.71
CA LEU A 140 -21.61 -8.27 21.34
C LEU A 140 -21.25 -9.72 21.05
N HIS A 141 -22.28 -10.57 20.96
CA HIS A 141 -22.14 -11.99 20.76
C HIS A 141 -22.45 -12.39 19.31
N ASP A 142 -21.41 -12.71 18.55
CA ASP A 142 -21.53 -13.17 17.16
C ASP A 142 -22.19 -14.56 17.10
N LEU A 143 -23.12 -14.74 16.17
CA LEU A 143 -23.84 -16.00 16.00
C LEU A 143 -23.36 -16.83 14.81
N THR A 144 -22.58 -16.24 13.88
CA THR A 144 -22.37 -16.86 12.56
C THR A 144 -20.93 -16.84 12.07
N GLY A 145 -20.11 -15.88 12.49
CA GLY A 145 -18.76 -15.69 11.94
C GLY A 145 -18.72 -15.02 10.56
N PHE A 146 -19.80 -14.38 10.11
CA PHE A 146 -19.91 -13.78 8.77
C PHE A 146 -20.29 -12.29 8.80
N ASP A 147 -19.38 -11.49 9.36
CA ASP A 147 -19.37 -10.03 9.24
C ASP A 147 -20.60 -9.34 9.84
N GLY A 148 -21.05 -9.81 11.01
CA GLY A 148 -21.98 -9.03 11.83
C GLY A 148 -21.40 -7.67 12.18
N ARG A 149 -22.22 -6.62 12.21
CA ARG A 149 -21.75 -5.24 12.36
C ARG A 149 -22.48 -4.52 13.48
N CYS A 150 -21.74 -3.86 14.35
CA CYS A 150 -22.32 -2.99 15.36
C CYS A 150 -21.61 -1.66 15.33
N ASP A 151 -22.38 -0.60 15.14
CA ASP A 151 -21.88 0.77 15.17
C ASP A 151 -22.11 1.39 16.55
N CYS A 152 -23.35 1.42 17.06
CA CYS A 152 -23.59 1.89 18.42
C CYS A 152 -24.86 1.32 19.07
N ILE A 153 -24.93 1.47 20.40
CA ILE A 153 -26.00 0.96 21.25
C ILE A 153 -26.60 2.14 22.03
N TYR A 154 -27.93 2.20 22.03
CA TYR A 154 -28.69 3.21 22.75
C TYR A 154 -29.79 2.56 23.59
N LEU A 155 -29.86 2.91 24.87
CA LEU A 155 -30.88 2.45 25.81
C LEU A 155 -31.62 3.67 26.33
N THR A 156 -32.96 3.61 26.36
CA THR A 156 -33.78 4.67 26.96
C THR A 156 -34.97 4.14 27.73
N THR A 157 -35.38 4.82 28.79
CA THR A 157 -36.65 4.53 29.48
C THR A 157 -37.88 5.13 28.79
N ASP A 158 -37.68 5.95 27.75
CA ASP A 158 -38.77 6.46 26.91
C ASP A 158 -39.20 5.40 25.89
N ALA A 159 -40.44 4.92 26.01
CA ALA A 159 -41.01 3.94 25.08
C ALA A 159 -41.12 4.46 23.65
N ASP A 160 -41.22 5.78 23.47
CA ASP A 160 -41.26 6.43 22.16
C ASP A 160 -39.91 7.06 21.76
N GLY A 161 -38.89 6.95 22.62
CA GLY A 161 -37.59 7.60 22.50
C GLY A 161 -36.69 6.96 21.45
N LYS A 162 -37.08 7.02 20.18
CA LYS A 162 -36.23 6.54 19.09
C LYS A 162 -35.08 7.52 18.83
N PRO A 163 -33.84 7.02 18.69
CA PRO A 163 -32.71 7.86 18.32
C PRO A 163 -32.88 8.43 16.90
N PRO A 164 -32.24 9.58 16.60
CA PRO A 164 -32.36 10.24 15.31
C PRO A 164 -31.81 9.38 14.17
N THR A 165 -32.41 9.51 12.98
CA THR A 165 -32.00 8.78 11.77
C THR A 165 -31.41 9.67 10.68
N ASP A 166 -31.73 10.98 10.69
CA ASP A 166 -31.10 11.93 9.77
C ASP A 166 -29.61 12.07 10.10
N GLU A 167 -28.74 12.07 9.11
CA GLU A 167 -27.28 12.04 9.30
C GLU A 167 -26.75 13.28 10.05
N VAL A 168 -27.32 14.46 9.78
CA VAL A 168 -26.88 15.71 10.41
C VAL A 168 -27.36 15.75 11.86
N GLU A 169 -28.61 15.38 12.09
CA GLU A 169 -29.16 15.28 13.45
C GLU A 169 -28.44 14.20 14.26
N LEU A 170 -28.14 13.04 13.67
CA LEU A 170 -27.42 11.94 14.31
C LEU A 170 -26.01 12.36 14.72
N ALA A 171 -25.26 13.04 13.84
CA ALA A 171 -23.93 13.52 14.16
C ALA A 171 -23.94 14.53 15.32
N ALA A 172 -24.90 15.47 15.32
CA ALA A 172 -25.05 16.44 16.40
C ALA A 172 -25.46 15.76 17.72
N TRP A 173 -26.41 14.83 17.67
CA TRP A 173 -26.87 14.07 18.84
C TRP A 173 -25.77 13.19 19.44
N ARG A 174 -24.96 12.50 18.62
CA ARG A 174 -23.81 11.71 19.09
C ARG A 174 -22.82 12.54 19.88
N ARG A 175 -22.48 13.73 19.38
CA ARG A 175 -21.57 14.65 20.08
C ARG A 175 -22.11 15.06 21.45
N GLU A 176 -23.42 15.26 21.56
CA GLU A 176 -24.08 15.57 22.83
C GLU A 176 -24.03 14.38 23.79
N GLN A 177 -24.39 13.18 23.32
CA GLN A 177 -24.39 11.95 24.11
C GLN A 177 -22.98 11.56 24.62
N LEU A 178 -21.96 11.79 23.79
CA LEU A 178 -20.56 11.58 24.15
C LEU A 178 -19.96 12.71 25.00
N HIS A 179 -20.74 13.76 25.30
CA HIS A 179 -20.29 14.92 26.06
C HIS A 179 -19.02 15.57 25.47
N LEU A 180 -18.89 15.55 24.15
CA LEU A 180 -17.71 16.06 23.48
C LEU A 180 -17.60 17.58 23.69
N PRO A 181 -16.36 18.11 23.83
CA PRO A 181 -16.18 19.53 24.00
C PRO A 181 -16.69 20.28 22.77
N LYS A 182 -17.30 21.45 23.01
CA LYS A 182 -17.79 22.31 21.92
C LYS A 182 -16.69 22.71 20.95
N GLU A 183 -15.50 22.97 21.49
CA GLU A 183 -14.30 23.30 20.74
C GLU A 183 -13.30 22.13 20.83
N PRO A 184 -12.86 21.56 19.70
CA PRO A 184 -11.90 20.47 19.70
C PRO A 184 -10.52 20.92 20.18
N GLN A 185 -9.71 19.96 20.66
CA GLN A 185 -8.33 20.26 21.03
C GLN A 185 -7.55 20.70 19.80
N THR A 186 -6.84 21.83 19.89
CA THR A 186 -5.94 22.28 18.82
C THR A 186 -4.54 21.68 18.99
N LYS A 187 -3.99 21.11 17.91
CA LYS A 187 -2.63 20.60 17.79
C LYS A 187 -1.86 21.40 16.72
N GLY A 188 -0.59 21.70 17.01
CA GLY A 188 0.30 22.48 16.14
C GLY A 188 0.73 23.83 16.76
N PRO A 189 1.23 24.79 15.96
CA PRO A 189 1.38 24.72 14.50
C PRO A 189 2.47 23.73 14.07
N TYR A 190 2.21 23.01 12.99
CA TYR A 190 3.19 22.19 12.27
C TYR A 190 3.64 22.90 10.99
N ASP A 191 4.84 22.60 10.54
CA ASP A 191 5.29 23.10 9.24
C ASP A 191 4.65 22.25 8.13
N LEU A 192 4.43 20.95 8.38
CA LEU A 192 3.75 20.04 7.46
C LEU A 192 2.72 19.14 8.16
N VAL A 193 1.50 19.07 7.63
CA VAL A 193 0.46 18.14 8.06
C VAL A 193 0.22 17.10 6.97
N VAL A 194 0.50 15.84 7.26
CA VAL A 194 0.37 14.72 6.33
C VAL A 194 -0.85 13.87 6.70
N ILE A 195 -1.82 13.74 5.80
CA ILE A 195 -3.04 12.98 6.02
C ILE A 195 -2.98 11.66 5.24
N GLY A 196 -2.86 10.54 5.95
CA GLY A 196 -2.77 9.18 5.42
C GLY A 196 -1.39 8.56 5.63
N GLY A 197 -1.29 7.56 6.50
CA GLY A 197 -0.08 6.83 6.88
C GLY A 197 0.33 5.67 5.94
N GLY A 198 -0.03 5.75 4.65
CA GLY A 198 0.47 4.82 3.63
C GLY A 198 1.95 5.04 3.30
N TYR A 199 2.49 4.26 2.35
CA TYR A 199 3.89 4.45 1.89
C TYR A 199 4.19 5.91 1.48
N ALA A 200 3.25 6.58 0.80
CA ALA A 200 3.39 7.98 0.42
C ALA A 200 3.44 8.94 1.63
N GLY A 201 2.54 8.77 2.61
CA GLY A 201 2.54 9.62 3.79
C GLY A 201 3.73 9.38 4.70
N MET A 202 4.15 8.13 4.88
CA MET A 202 5.38 7.80 5.59
C MET A 202 6.60 8.43 4.91
N GLY A 203 6.72 8.30 3.59
CA GLY A 203 7.78 8.93 2.80
C GLY A 203 7.80 10.45 2.97
N SER A 204 6.62 11.08 2.94
CA SER A 204 6.46 12.53 3.13
C SER A 204 6.89 12.97 4.53
N ALA A 205 6.37 12.29 5.56
CA ALA A 205 6.60 12.66 6.95
C ALA A 205 8.06 12.46 7.37
N ILE A 206 8.65 11.30 7.06
CA ILE A 206 10.05 11.01 7.41
C ILE A 206 11.00 11.96 6.67
N SER A 207 10.76 12.19 5.37
CA SER A 207 11.61 13.08 4.57
C SER A 207 11.54 14.53 5.07
N ALA A 208 10.34 15.06 5.33
CA ALA A 208 10.17 16.40 5.88
C ALA A 208 10.79 16.55 7.26
N ALA A 209 10.54 15.58 8.16
CA ALA A 209 11.07 15.58 9.52
C ALA A 209 12.61 15.57 9.54
N ARG A 210 13.23 14.74 8.70
CA ARG A 210 14.69 14.71 8.53
C ARG A 210 15.20 16.03 7.97
N MET A 211 14.46 16.70 7.09
CA MET A 211 14.79 18.04 6.62
C MET A 211 14.40 19.16 7.60
N GLY A 212 14.08 18.82 8.85
CA GLY A 212 13.91 19.78 9.95
C GLY A 212 12.49 20.32 10.12
N CYS A 213 11.51 19.91 9.31
CA CYS A 213 10.13 20.31 9.51
C CYS A 213 9.54 19.65 10.76
N ARG A 214 8.71 20.38 11.51
CA ARG A 214 7.77 19.80 12.47
C ARG A 214 6.58 19.23 11.71
N VAL A 215 6.30 17.95 11.91
CA VAL A 215 5.33 17.20 11.10
C VAL A 215 4.23 16.63 11.98
N ALA A 216 2.97 16.73 11.55
CA ALA A 216 1.90 15.85 12.00
C ALA A 216 1.69 14.76 10.95
N LEU A 217 1.75 13.48 11.35
CA LEU A 217 1.34 12.35 10.50
C LEU A 217 0.05 11.74 11.06
N VAL A 218 -1.04 11.89 10.31
CA VAL A 218 -2.39 11.49 10.72
C VAL A 218 -2.79 10.23 9.96
N GLN A 219 -3.17 9.18 10.69
CA GLN A 219 -3.56 7.89 10.12
C GLN A 219 -4.85 7.38 10.78
N ASP A 220 -5.83 7.02 9.95
CA ASP A 220 -7.18 6.59 10.34
C ASP A 220 -7.22 5.26 11.12
N ARG A 221 -6.19 4.42 10.94
CA ARG A 221 -6.07 3.07 11.50
C ARG A 221 -4.95 2.94 12.55
N PRO A 222 -4.93 1.84 13.33
CA PRO A 222 -3.90 1.61 14.34
C PRO A 222 -2.54 1.22 13.74
N VAL A 223 -2.45 0.95 12.43
CA VAL A 223 -1.21 0.57 11.75
C VAL A 223 -0.90 1.49 10.56
N LEU A 224 0.39 1.58 10.24
CA LEU A 224 0.91 2.28 9.07
C LEU A 224 1.06 1.35 7.85
N GLY A 225 1.30 1.92 6.67
CA GLY A 225 1.56 1.20 5.44
C GLY A 225 0.42 1.21 4.42
N GLY A 226 -0.79 1.65 4.81
CA GLY A 226 -1.93 1.75 3.90
C GLY A 226 -2.29 0.38 3.33
N ASN A 227 -2.39 0.25 2.00
CA ASN A 227 -2.61 -1.06 1.35
C ASN A 227 -1.47 -2.06 1.59
N GLY A 228 -0.27 -1.60 1.97
CA GLY A 228 0.87 -2.46 2.35
C GLY A 228 0.99 -2.72 3.85
N SER A 229 -0.09 -2.55 4.61
CA SER A 229 -0.23 -3.02 5.99
C SER A 229 -0.60 -4.51 6.03
N SER A 230 -0.57 -5.10 7.22
CA SER A 230 -1.04 -6.47 7.42
C SER A 230 -2.55 -6.67 7.19
N GLU A 231 -3.32 -5.58 7.19
CA GLU A 231 -4.79 -5.58 7.04
C GLU A 231 -5.22 -5.83 5.58
N VAL A 232 -4.45 -5.34 4.62
CA VAL A 232 -4.77 -5.42 3.17
C VAL A 232 -3.78 -6.32 2.42
N ARG A 233 -2.51 -6.38 2.85
CA ARG A 233 -1.46 -7.29 2.36
C ARG A 233 -1.05 -7.13 0.89
N VAL A 234 -1.04 -5.90 0.37
CA VAL A 234 -0.41 -5.58 -0.93
C VAL A 234 1.09 -5.36 -0.74
N TRP A 235 1.91 -6.26 -1.25
CA TRP A 235 3.36 -6.22 -1.09
C TRP A 235 4.03 -4.96 -1.67
N ALA A 236 5.21 -4.62 -1.15
CA ALA A 236 5.98 -3.47 -1.63
C ALA A 236 6.75 -3.78 -2.92
N MET A 237 6.11 -3.52 -4.05
CA MET A 237 6.73 -3.55 -5.37
C MET A 237 7.21 -2.17 -5.85
N GLY A 238 7.87 -2.12 -7.01
CA GLY A 238 8.53 -0.95 -7.57
C GLY A 238 10.02 -0.92 -7.26
N ASN A 239 10.87 -0.65 -8.25
CA ASN A 239 12.31 -0.55 -8.02
C ASN A 239 12.62 0.85 -7.48
N ILE A 240 13.33 0.91 -6.37
CA ILE A 240 13.84 2.14 -5.76
C ILE A 240 15.28 2.40 -6.20
N ARG A 241 15.81 3.60 -5.93
CA ARG A 241 17.23 3.93 -6.16
C ARG A 241 17.62 3.73 -7.62
N ARG A 242 16.80 4.28 -8.52
CA ARG A 242 16.90 4.20 -9.99
C ARG A 242 16.90 5.60 -10.61
N GLY A 243 17.16 5.65 -11.91
CA GLY A 243 16.94 6.81 -12.75
C GLY A 243 17.89 7.96 -12.46
N LYS A 244 17.39 9.18 -12.69
CA LYS A 244 18.13 10.44 -12.57
C LYS A 244 18.61 10.71 -11.13
N TYR A 245 17.82 10.32 -10.13
CA TYR A 245 18.15 10.52 -8.71
C TYR A 245 18.16 9.16 -7.97
N PRO A 246 19.26 8.40 -8.08
CA PRO A 246 19.34 7.04 -7.53
C PRO A 246 19.47 6.99 -6.00
N ARG A 247 19.35 8.13 -5.30
CA ARG A 247 19.14 8.22 -3.85
C ARG A 247 17.66 8.09 -3.45
N ILE A 248 16.75 8.46 -4.35
CA ILE A 248 15.31 8.44 -4.05
C ILE A 248 14.86 6.99 -3.81
N GLY A 249 14.17 6.79 -2.70
CA GLY A 249 13.73 5.50 -2.20
C GLY A 249 14.64 4.87 -1.16
N GLU A 250 15.77 5.49 -0.80
CA GLU A 250 16.58 5.05 0.35
C GLU A 250 15.76 5.09 1.66
N ILE A 251 14.92 6.11 1.86
CA ILE A 251 14.01 6.18 3.02
C ILE A 251 13.03 5.01 3.01
N ILE A 252 12.53 4.65 1.83
CA ILE A 252 11.51 3.60 1.66
C ILE A 252 12.12 2.23 1.92
N GLU A 253 13.41 2.04 1.60
CA GLU A 253 14.16 0.81 1.91
C GLU A 253 14.19 0.50 3.42
N GLU A 254 14.09 1.52 4.29
CA GLU A 254 14.15 1.35 5.75
C GLU A 254 12.91 0.68 6.34
N PHE A 255 11.73 0.85 5.70
CA PHE A 255 10.46 0.35 6.24
C PHE A 255 9.67 -0.54 5.27
N ALA A 256 10.12 -0.71 4.02
CA ALA A 256 9.43 -1.55 3.05
C ALA A 256 9.32 -3.01 3.53
N ASP A 257 8.15 -3.60 3.32
CA ASP A 257 7.93 -5.01 3.60
C ASP A 257 8.82 -5.91 2.75
N LYS A 258 9.00 -7.16 3.23
CA LYS A 258 9.79 -8.21 2.57
C LYS A 258 8.92 -9.42 2.25
N ALA A 259 7.63 -9.19 2.00
CA ALA A 259 6.68 -10.25 1.72
C ALA A 259 7.06 -11.03 0.46
N SER A 260 7.05 -12.36 0.57
CA SER A 260 7.39 -13.27 -0.53
C SER A 260 6.26 -13.42 -1.55
N LYS A 261 5.01 -13.16 -1.13
CA LYS A 261 3.79 -13.20 -1.95
C LYS A 261 2.75 -12.19 -1.45
N SER A 262 1.67 -12.00 -2.22
CA SER A 262 0.56 -11.10 -1.89
C SER A 262 -0.78 -11.81 -2.17
N PRO A 263 -1.55 -12.17 -1.12
CA PRO A 263 -1.28 -11.91 0.30
C PRO A 263 -0.20 -12.84 0.88
N GLY A 264 0.71 -12.28 1.69
CA GLY A 264 1.68 -13.02 2.53
C GLY A 264 1.16 -13.23 3.96
N THR A 265 2.02 -13.62 4.89
CA THR A 265 1.68 -13.71 6.32
C THR A 265 1.59 -12.32 6.96
N TYR A 266 1.02 -12.23 8.17
CA TYR A 266 0.93 -10.97 8.92
C TYR A 266 2.31 -10.33 9.15
N GLU A 267 3.28 -11.14 9.58
CA GLU A 267 4.63 -10.70 9.98
C GLU A 267 5.44 -10.17 8.80
N GLU A 268 5.24 -10.73 7.62
CA GLU A 268 5.93 -10.34 6.39
C GLU A 268 5.69 -8.87 6.00
N PHE A 269 4.55 -8.29 6.41
CA PHE A 269 4.21 -6.88 6.14
C PHE A 269 4.91 -5.93 7.12
N GLY A 270 5.36 -6.37 8.29
CA GLY A 270 6.27 -5.59 9.14
C GLY A 270 5.68 -4.30 9.72
N ASP A 271 4.42 -4.30 10.15
CA ASP A 271 3.75 -3.09 10.67
C ASP A 271 4.47 -2.47 11.87
N ALA A 272 5.02 -3.29 12.78
CA ALA A 272 5.84 -2.81 13.88
C ALA A 272 7.13 -2.09 13.42
N LEU A 273 7.76 -2.55 12.33
CA LEU A 273 8.94 -1.88 11.76
C LEU A 273 8.56 -0.51 11.20
N LYS A 274 7.42 -0.41 10.50
CA LYS A 274 6.92 0.86 9.95
C LYS A 274 6.70 1.90 11.05
N GLU A 275 6.04 1.50 12.13
CA GLU A 275 5.80 2.37 13.28
C GLU A 275 7.11 2.74 13.99
N GLN A 276 8.01 1.78 14.20
CA GLN A 276 9.32 2.03 14.81
C GLN A 276 10.12 3.08 14.03
N VAL A 277 10.17 3.00 12.70
CA VAL A 277 10.90 3.95 11.86
C VAL A 277 10.31 5.35 11.98
N VAL A 278 8.98 5.50 11.94
CA VAL A 278 8.33 6.81 12.09
C VAL A 278 8.56 7.39 13.49
N ARG A 279 8.37 6.60 14.55
CA ARG A 279 8.58 7.05 15.94
C ARG A 279 10.03 7.39 16.27
N ALA A 280 10.98 6.90 15.49
CA ALA A 280 12.40 7.26 15.65
C ALA A 280 12.70 8.69 15.19
N GLU A 281 11.81 9.33 14.41
CA GLU A 281 11.99 10.70 13.95
C GLU A 281 11.40 11.69 14.97
N PRO A 282 12.23 12.49 15.68
CA PRO A 282 11.77 13.31 16.81
C PRO A 282 10.86 14.48 16.42
N ASN A 283 10.86 14.85 15.14
CA ASN A 283 10.05 15.95 14.62
C ASN A 283 8.67 15.51 14.11
N ILE A 284 8.29 14.23 14.27
CA ILE A 284 6.96 13.72 13.89
C ILE A 284 6.07 13.56 15.14
N ASP A 285 4.93 14.25 15.16
CA ASP A 285 3.79 13.89 15.99
C ASP A 285 2.94 12.87 15.22
N LEU A 286 2.95 11.62 15.67
CA LEU A 286 2.23 10.52 15.03
C LEU A 286 0.86 10.35 15.70
N LEU A 287 -0.20 10.59 14.93
CA LEU A 287 -1.60 10.41 15.32
C LEU A 287 -2.18 9.17 14.63
N LEU A 288 -2.05 8.01 15.27
CA LEU A 288 -2.77 6.79 14.86
C LEU A 288 -4.22 6.85 15.35
N ASN A 289 -5.11 6.09 14.71
CA ASN A 289 -6.55 6.09 15.00
C ASN A 289 -7.18 7.49 14.89
N HIS A 290 -6.71 8.33 13.97
CA HIS A 290 -7.26 9.67 13.74
C HIS A 290 -7.69 9.78 12.28
N HIS A 291 -9.00 9.85 12.06
CA HIS A 291 -9.60 9.95 10.75
C HIS A 291 -9.89 11.41 10.42
N ALA A 292 -9.25 11.96 9.38
CA ALA A 292 -9.56 13.33 8.94
C ALA A 292 -11.01 13.43 8.43
N THR A 293 -11.71 14.50 8.78
CA THR A 293 -13.14 14.69 8.47
C THR A 293 -13.43 15.96 7.68
N ALA A 294 -12.61 17.00 7.81
CA ALA A 294 -12.81 18.26 7.10
C ALA A 294 -11.52 19.09 7.00
N VAL A 295 -11.54 20.12 6.16
CA VAL A 295 -10.53 21.20 6.14
C VAL A 295 -11.18 22.55 6.40
N GLU A 296 -10.43 23.44 7.04
CA GLU A 296 -10.75 24.86 7.13
C GLU A 296 -9.88 25.64 6.14
N MET A 297 -10.47 26.63 5.46
CA MET A 297 -9.84 27.41 4.40
C MET A 297 -9.77 28.90 4.74
N ASP A 298 -8.68 29.56 4.36
CA ASP A 298 -8.56 31.01 4.21
C ASP A 298 -8.17 31.33 2.76
N GLY A 299 -9.15 31.78 1.97
CA GLY A 299 -8.98 31.94 0.52
C GLY A 299 -8.61 30.62 -0.16
N SER A 300 -7.43 30.59 -0.79
CA SER A 300 -6.83 29.44 -1.48
C SER A 300 -5.92 28.59 -0.58
N LYS A 301 -5.82 28.89 0.72
CA LYS A 301 -4.96 28.17 1.66
C LYS A 301 -5.79 27.35 2.65
N ILE A 302 -5.36 26.13 2.90
CA ILE A 302 -5.83 25.33 4.04
C ILE A 302 -5.18 25.90 5.31
N VAL A 303 -5.95 26.10 6.38
CA VAL A 303 -5.42 26.58 7.67
C VAL A 303 -5.50 25.52 8.78
N ALA A 304 -6.39 24.54 8.63
CA ALA A 304 -6.51 23.43 9.55
C ALA A 304 -7.16 22.20 8.90
N VAL A 305 -6.89 21.03 9.48
CA VAL A 305 -7.63 19.78 9.25
C VAL A 305 -8.31 19.38 10.55
N SER A 306 -9.59 19.02 10.49
CA SER A 306 -10.29 18.36 11.59
C SER A 306 -10.13 16.86 11.47
N ALA A 307 -9.90 16.18 12.59
CA ALA A 307 -9.84 14.73 12.65
C ALA A 307 -10.57 14.19 13.88
N MET A 308 -11.17 13.01 13.73
CA MET A 308 -11.88 12.28 14.76
C MET A 308 -11.04 11.07 15.20
N ASP A 309 -10.86 10.89 16.50
CA ASP A 309 -10.27 9.70 17.10
C ASP A 309 -11.22 8.52 16.90
N THR A 310 -10.78 7.48 16.19
CA THR A 310 -11.60 6.34 15.77
C THR A 310 -11.85 5.32 16.88
N ARG A 311 -11.43 5.62 18.12
CA ARG A 311 -11.70 4.81 19.32
C ARG A 311 -12.65 5.49 20.29
N SER A 312 -12.61 6.82 20.36
CA SER A 312 -13.32 7.60 21.37
C SER A 312 -14.34 8.59 20.80
N GLY A 313 -14.32 8.84 19.49
CA GLY A 313 -15.10 9.91 18.85
C GLY A 313 -14.58 11.32 19.17
N GLY A 314 -13.51 11.45 19.96
CA GLY A 314 -12.90 12.73 20.31
C GLY A 314 -12.38 13.47 19.07
N GLU A 315 -12.54 14.79 19.04
CA GLU A 315 -12.13 15.60 17.90
C GLU A 315 -10.88 16.42 18.19
N VAL A 316 -10.01 16.51 17.18
CA VAL A 316 -8.84 17.38 17.16
C VAL A 316 -8.85 18.28 15.93
N LYS A 317 -8.38 19.50 16.13
CA LYS A 317 -8.08 20.46 15.07
C LYS A 317 -6.57 20.57 14.90
N ILE A 318 -6.07 20.29 13.71
CA ILE A 318 -4.65 20.23 13.41
C ILE A 318 -4.29 21.42 12.51
N ILE A 319 -3.50 22.35 13.03
CA ILE A 319 -3.09 23.57 12.33
C ILE A 319 -1.67 23.44 11.77
N GLY A 320 -1.42 23.97 10.58
CA GLY A 320 -0.09 23.98 9.99
C GLY A 320 0.01 24.82 8.72
N ASP A 321 1.23 24.97 8.23
CA ASP A 321 1.54 25.87 7.11
C ASP A 321 1.32 25.19 5.74
N TYR A 322 1.67 23.91 5.63
CA TYR A 322 1.51 23.10 4.42
C TYR A 322 0.82 21.78 4.73
N PHE A 323 0.08 21.26 3.75
CA PHE A 323 -0.70 20.02 3.88
C PHE A 323 -0.34 19.05 2.76
N VAL A 324 -0.37 17.75 3.04
CA VAL A 324 -0.20 16.69 2.03
C VAL A 324 -1.39 15.76 2.07
N ASP A 325 -2.08 15.64 0.93
CA ASP A 325 -3.05 14.55 0.72
C ASP A 325 -2.29 13.26 0.39
N CYS A 326 -2.35 12.29 1.30
CA CYS A 326 -1.87 10.93 1.13
C CYS A 326 -2.98 9.90 1.41
N THR A 327 -4.25 10.33 1.33
CA THR A 327 -5.40 9.48 1.61
C THR A 327 -5.62 8.43 0.51
N GLY A 328 -5.05 8.66 -0.67
CA GLY A 328 -5.26 7.84 -1.87
C GLY A 328 -6.67 7.97 -2.47
N HIS A 329 -7.56 8.72 -1.81
CA HIS A 329 -8.90 9.08 -2.26
C HIS A 329 -9.05 10.57 -2.59
N GLY A 330 -8.02 11.37 -2.34
CA GLY A 330 -8.03 12.82 -2.57
C GLY A 330 -9.00 13.55 -1.66
N TRP A 331 -9.18 13.10 -0.41
CA TRP A 331 -10.17 13.68 0.50
C TRP A 331 -9.85 15.11 0.92
N VAL A 332 -8.58 15.39 1.27
CA VAL A 332 -8.15 16.74 1.64
C VAL A 332 -8.32 17.67 0.44
N GLY A 333 -7.90 17.24 -0.74
CA GLY A 333 -8.11 17.99 -1.97
C GLY A 333 -9.59 18.22 -2.28
N HIS A 334 -10.44 17.21 -2.10
CA HIS A 334 -11.88 17.32 -2.30
C HIS A 334 -12.51 18.37 -1.36
N TRP A 335 -12.23 18.32 -0.06
CA TRP A 335 -12.76 19.29 0.89
C TRP A 335 -12.21 20.71 0.66
N ALA A 336 -10.94 20.82 0.26
CA ALA A 336 -10.31 22.08 -0.11
C ALA A 336 -10.82 22.67 -1.44
N LYS A 337 -11.64 21.92 -2.20
CA LYS A 337 -12.09 22.27 -3.54
C LYS A 337 -10.92 22.41 -4.53
N ALA A 338 -9.90 21.58 -4.35
CA ALA A 338 -8.87 21.39 -5.36
C ALA A 338 -9.49 20.84 -6.65
N ASP A 339 -8.94 21.25 -7.79
CA ASP A 339 -9.34 20.69 -9.07
C ASP A 339 -9.05 19.18 -9.09
N LEU A 340 -10.03 18.39 -9.52
CA LEU A 340 -10.01 16.94 -9.46
C LEU A 340 -10.54 16.31 -10.75
N ASP A 341 -10.17 15.06 -10.99
CA ASP A 341 -10.73 14.18 -12.02
C ASP A 341 -10.95 12.79 -11.43
N MET A 342 -11.94 12.11 -11.99
CA MET A 342 -12.20 10.70 -11.73
C MET A 342 -12.77 10.12 -13.02
N THR A 343 -12.12 9.09 -13.53
CA THR A 343 -12.52 8.47 -14.80
C THR A 343 -13.93 7.90 -14.68
N ASP A 344 -14.81 8.22 -15.63
CA ASP A 344 -16.22 7.82 -15.59
C ASP A 344 -16.44 6.32 -15.65
N ALA A 345 -15.69 5.61 -16.52
CA ALA A 345 -15.82 4.18 -16.76
C ALA A 345 -14.49 3.54 -17.22
N GLY A 346 -14.39 2.20 -17.15
CA GLY A 346 -13.16 1.45 -17.36
C GLY A 346 -12.19 1.54 -16.18
N ARG A 347 -12.67 1.89 -14.97
CA ARG A 347 -11.84 2.06 -13.77
C ARG A 347 -11.29 0.74 -13.26
N MET A 348 -10.16 0.80 -12.57
CA MET A 348 -9.67 -0.30 -11.74
C MET A 348 -10.50 -0.42 -10.46
N GLY A 349 -10.78 -1.65 -10.04
CA GLY A 349 -11.61 -1.95 -8.89
C GLY A 349 -10.90 -1.96 -7.54
N MET A 350 -11.60 -2.47 -6.54
CA MET A 350 -11.10 -2.74 -5.20
C MET A 350 -10.89 -4.24 -5.05
N SER A 351 -9.74 -4.65 -4.51
CA SER A 351 -9.48 -6.06 -4.20
C SER A 351 -9.67 -6.39 -2.74
N ASN A 352 -10.20 -7.58 -2.46
CA ASN A 352 -10.13 -8.23 -1.15
C ASN A 352 -9.44 -9.58 -1.35
N MET A 353 -8.20 -9.65 -0.89
CA MET A 353 -7.39 -10.87 -0.99
C MET A 353 -7.74 -11.84 0.13
N TRP A 354 -7.43 -13.10 -0.06
CA TRP A 354 -7.72 -14.15 0.92
C TRP A 354 -6.70 -15.29 0.86
N ALA A 355 -6.63 -16.09 1.91
CA ALA A 355 -5.77 -17.25 2.04
C ALA A 355 -6.54 -18.42 2.63
N TRP A 356 -6.15 -19.63 2.24
CA TRP A 356 -6.69 -20.88 2.76
C TRP A 356 -5.54 -21.85 3.08
N ASP A 357 -5.83 -23.02 3.61
CA ASP A 357 -4.83 -24.08 3.84
C ASP A 357 -5.52 -25.45 3.89
N GLU A 358 -4.75 -26.53 3.93
CA GLU A 358 -5.23 -27.89 4.18
C GLU A 358 -4.71 -28.43 5.51
N LEU A 359 -5.61 -28.93 6.34
CA LEU A 359 -5.23 -29.59 7.59
C LEU A 359 -4.98 -31.09 7.37
N ASP A 360 -4.39 -31.73 8.40
CA ASP A 360 -4.13 -33.18 8.42
C ASP A 360 -5.41 -34.02 8.48
N SER A 361 -6.56 -33.42 8.79
CA SER A 361 -7.85 -34.10 8.96
C SER A 361 -9.01 -33.31 8.32
N PRO A 362 -10.10 -33.99 7.93
CA PRO A 362 -11.26 -33.33 7.34
C PRO A 362 -11.88 -32.27 8.26
N THR A 363 -12.34 -31.18 7.66
CA THR A 363 -12.96 -30.02 8.32
C THR A 363 -14.30 -29.69 7.69
N SER A 364 -15.16 -28.98 8.43
CA SER A 364 -16.43 -28.45 7.92
C SER A 364 -16.33 -26.94 7.65
N PHE A 365 -17.11 -26.46 6.69
CA PHE A 365 -17.37 -25.04 6.48
C PHE A 365 -18.88 -24.84 6.36
N PRO A 366 -19.48 -23.82 6.99
CA PRO A 366 -20.93 -23.60 6.88
C PRO A 366 -21.37 -23.36 5.44
N GLU A 367 -22.58 -23.79 5.09
CA GLU A 367 -23.20 -23.40 3.82
C GLU A 367 -23.44 -21.90 3.75
N THR A 368 -23.16 -21.29 2.60
CA THR A 368 -23.29 -19.84 2.38
C THR A 368 -24.30 -19.49 1.28
N PRO A 369 -25.61 -19.78 1.43
CA PRO A 369 -26.61 -19.52 0.38
C PRO A 369 -26.84 -18.02 0.07
N TRP A 370 -26.33 -17.13 0.92
CA TRP A 370 -26.34 -15.67 0.74
C TRP A 370 -25.13 -15.15 -0.05
N ALA A 371 -24.08 -15.95 -0.20
CA ALA A 371 -22.89 -15.61 -0.97
C ALA A 371 -23.21 -15.59 -2.48
N LEU A 372 -22.21 -15.36 -3.33
CA LEU A 372 -22.41 -15.60 -4.75
C LEU A 372 -22.53 -17.10 -4.98
N ASP A 373 -23.58 -17.53 -5.69
CA ASP A 373 -23.71 -18.90 -6.16
C ASP A 373 -22.60 -19.16 -7.18
N LEU A 374 -21.63 -20.02 -6.85
CA LEU A 374 -20.42 -20.27 -7.63
C LEU A 374 -20.13 -21.77 -7.68
N ASN A 375 -19.67 -22.24 -8.84
CA ASN A 375 -19.03 -23.54 -9.02
C ASN A 375 -17.52 -23.33 -9.22
N MET A 376 -16.73 -24.40 -9.16
CA MET A 376 -15.27 -24.34 -9.35
C MET A 376 -14.83 -23.75 -10.71
N GLU A 377 -15.70 -23.74 -11.72
CA GLU A 377 -15.44 -23.13 -13.04
C GLU A 377 -15.63 -21.61 -13.08
N ASP A 378 -16.36 -21.03 -12.10
CA ASP A 378 -16.74 -19.61 -12.10
C ASP A 378 -15.60 -18.69 -11.60
N PHE A 379 -14.48 -19.25 -11.14
CA PHE A 379 -13.33 -18.50 -10.65
C PHE A 379 -12.01 -19.23 -10.95
N PRO A 380 -10.87 -18.51 -11.02
CA PRO A 380 -9.59 -19.17 -11.17
C PRO A 380 -9.25 -19.91 -9.88
N TYR A 381 -8.92 -21.21 -9.99
CA TYR A 381 -8.53 -22.02 -8.84
C TYR A 381 -7.43 -21.31 -8.02
N PRO A 382 -7.61 -21.10 -6.69
CA PRO A 382 -6.71 -20.35 -5.82
C PRO A 382 -5.45 -21.17 -5.50
N ARG A 383 -4.58 -21.32 -6.51
CA ARG A 383 -3.28 -21.99 -6.40
C ARG A 383 -2.41 -21.32 -5.33
N ASP A 384 -1.46 -22.08 -4.80
CA ASP A 384 -0.53 -21.63 -3.75
C ASP A 384 -1.24 -21.12 -2.48
N HIS A 385 -2.44 -21.65 -2.24
CA HIS A 385 -3.24 -21.42 -1.04
C HIS A 385 -3.71 -19.96 -0.84
N HIS A 386 -3.93 -19.20 -1.93
CA HIS A 386 -4.44 -17.82 -1.82
C HIS A 386 -5.31 -17.35 -3.00
N GLY A 387 -6.19 -16.40 -2.71
CA GLY A 387 -6.78 -15.48 -3.68
C GLY A 387 -6.06 -14.15 -3.66
N GLN A 388 -5.31 -13.87 -4.73
CA GLN A 388 -4.44 -12.69 -4.82
C GLN A 388 -5.13 -11.47 -5.43
N TRP A 389 -4.33 -10.47 -5.81
CA TRP A 389 -4.74 -9.15 -6.30
C TRP A 389 -5.89 -9.12 -7.34
N PHE A 390 -6.10 -10.18 -8.12
CA PHE A 390 -7.15 -10.23 -9.14
C PHE A 390 -8.56 -10.51 -8.59
N TRP A 391 -8.69 -10.85 -7.31
CA TRP A 391 -9.98 -10.90 -6.61
C TRP A 391 -10.45 -9.46 -6.37
N GLU A 392 -11.13 -8.91 -7.37
CA GLU A 392 -11.34 -7.49 -7.55
C GLU A 392 -12.66 -7.22 -8.25
N SER A 393 -13.47 -6.35 -7.66
CA SER A 393 -14.75 -5.92 -8.21
C SER A 393 -14.93 -4.41 -8.08
N GLY A 394 -16.13 -3.92 -8.35
CA GLY A 394 -16.46 -2.51 -8.27
C GLY A 394 -16.28 -1.84 -9.61
N PHE A 395 -15.10 -1.85 -10.22
CA PHE A 395 -14.84 -1.25 -11.55
C PHE A 395 -15.63 0.07 -11.76
N ASP A 396 -16.70 0.03 -12.56
CA ASP A 396 -17.53 1.19 -12.91
C ASP A 396 -18.66 1.52 -11.91
N LYS A 397 -18.72 0.84 -10.76
CA LYS A 397 -19.47 1.27 -9.58
C LYS A 397 -18.83 2.52 -8.97
N ASP A 398 -19.59 3.22 -8.13
CA ASP A 398 -19.09 4.39 -7.40
C ASP A 398 -18.00 3.97 -6.41
N ALA A 399 -16.74 4.28 -6.74
CA ALA A 399 -15.58 3.91 -5.93
C ALA A 399 -15.44 4.73 -4.63
N ILE A 400 -16.28 5.74 -4.41
CA ILE A 400 -16.34 6.53 -3.19
C ILE A 400 -17.62 6.20 -2.42
N GLY A 401 -18.80 6.58 -2.93
CA GLY A 401 -20.07 6.39 -2.23
C GLY A 401 -20.50 4.91 -2.11
N GLY A 402 -20.07 4.08 -3.06
CA GLY A 402 -20.37 2.65 -3.11
C GLY A 402 -19.29 1.75 -2.52
N ALA A 403 -18.24 2.29 -1.90
CA ALA A 403 -17.05 1.54 -1.50
C ALA A 403 -17.36 0.36 -0.54
N GLU A 404 -18.24 0.55 0.45
CA GLU A 404 -18.67 -0.52 1.37
C GLU A 404 -19.37 -1.66 0.62
N ALA A 405 -20.22 -1.31 -0.35
CA ALA A 405 -20.94 -2.27 -1.19
C ALA A 405 -20.00 -3.10 -2.07
N ILE A 406 -18.92 -2.47 -2.56
CA ILE A 406 -17.89 -3.13 -3.38
C ILE A 406 -17.11 -4.13 -2.52
N ARG A 407 -16.69 -3.74 -1.31
CA ARG A 407 -16.05 -4.67 -0.37
C ARG A 407 -16.98 -5.86 -0.07
N ASP A 408 -18.24 -5.58 0.23
CA ASP A 408 -19.25 -6.61 0.54
C ASP A 408 -19.51 -7.56 -0.63
N TRP A 409 -19.48 -7.05 -1.86
CA TRP A 409 -19.57 -7.89 -3.04
C TRP A 409 -18.36 -8.84 -3.15
N ASN A 410 -17.15 -8.34 -2.86
CA ASN A 410 -15.96 -9.19 -2.83
C ASN A 410 -16.05 -10.26 -1.73
N LEU A 411 -16.53 -9.92 -0.52
CA LEU A 411 -16.73 -10.90 0.54
C LEU A 411 -17.71 -12.01 0.10
N ARG A 412 -18.84 -11.65 -0.53
CA ARG A 412 -19.77 -12.62 -1.11
C ARG A 412 -19.12 -13.50 -2.18
N ALA A 413 -18.21 -12.96 -2.99
CA ALA A 413 -17.49 -13.74 -3.99
C ALA A 413 -16.50 -14.72 -3.35
N VAL A 414 -15.73 -14.28 -2.35
CA VAL A 414 -14.75 -15.12 -1.63
C VAL A 414 -15.45 -16.26 -0.88
N TYR A 415 -16.50 -15.96 -0.12
CA TYR A 415 -17.26 -16.99 0.60
C TYR A 415 -17.98 -17.94 -0.36
N GLY A 416 -18.51 -17.44 -1.48
CA GLY A 416 -19.13 -18.28 -2.52
C GLY A 416 -18.13 -19.25 -3.14
N ALA A 417 -16.92 -18.77 -3.44
CA ALA A 417 -15.86 -19.60 -4.01
C ALA A 417 -15.37 -20.67 -3.01
N PHE A 418 -15.20 -20.29 -1.74
CA PHE A 418 -14.82 -21.25 -0.71
C PHE A 418 -15.93 -22.25 -0.42
N ASN A 419 -17.21 -21.86 -0.52
CA ASN A 419 -18.35 -22.78 -0.46
C ASN A 419 -18.35 -23.76 -1.64
N ALA A 420 -18.04 -23.32 -2.86
CA ALA A 420 -17.87 -24.20 -4.01
C ALA A 420 -16.77 -25.25 -3.78
N MET A 421 -15.65 -24.83 -3.17
CA MET A 421 -14.55 -25.73 -2.78
C MET A 421 -14.97 -26.72 -1.70
N LYS A 422 -15.63 -26.27 -0.64
CA LYS A 422 -15.90 -27.10 0.56
C LYS A 422 -17.18 -27.92 0.51
N ASN A 423 -18.21 -27.36 -0.09
CA ASN A 423 -19.59 -27.85 -0.01
C ASN A 423 -20.20 -28.10 -1.40
N GLY A 424 -19.60 -27.53 -2.45
CA GLY A 424 -20.05 -27.65 -3.84
C GLY A 424 -19.35 -28.74 -4.63
N ASP A 425 -19.11 -28.47 -5.92
CA ASP A 425 -18.52 -29.39 -6.88
C ASP A 425 -17.01 -29.66 -6.65
N GLY A 426 -16.36 -28.89 -5.77
CA GLY A 426 -14.99 -29.11 -5.32
C GLY A 426 -14.84 -29.97 -4.05
N ALA A 427 -15.93 -30.33 -3.37
CA ALA A 427 -15.91 -30.86 -2.01
C ALA A 427 -15.09 -32.16 -1.84
N GLU A 428 -15.08 -33.02 -2.86
CA GLU A 428 -14.34 -34.28 -2.79
C GLU A 428 -12.82 -34.07 -2.71
N ASP A 429 -12.32 -33.00 -3.33
CA ASP A 429 -10.88 -32.67 -3.38
C ASP A 429 -10.43 -31.79 -2.20
N HIS A 430 -11.35 -31.16 -1.45
CA HIS A 430 -11.03 -30.15 -0.43
C HIS A 430 -11.58 -30.50 0.96
N LYS A 431 -11.58 -31.79 1.31
CA LYS A 431 -12.15 -32.29 2.57
C LYS A 431 -11.51 -31.68 3.82
N SER A 432 -10.22 -31.34 3.78
CA SER A 432 -9.48 -30.73 4.89
C SER A 432 -9.18 -29.25 4.71
N ALA A 433 -9.70 -28.61 3.65
CA ALA A 433 -9.45 -27.20 3.40
C ALA A 433 -10.07 -26.30 4.48
N VAL A 434 -9.37 -25.22 4.85
CA VAL A 434 -9.83 -24.19 5.80
C VAL A 434 -9.50 -22.80 5.26
N LEU A 435 -10.39 -21.84 5.49
CA LEU A 435 -10.14 -20.44 5.18
C LEU A 435 -9.34 -19.84 6.34
N THR A 436 -8.14 -19.31 6.07
CA THR A 436 -7.21 -18.86 7.12
C THR A 436 -7.18 -17.35 7.28
N TRP A 437 -7.52 -16.61 6.22
CA TRP A 437 -7.55 -15.15 6.25
C TRP A 437 -8.35 -14.58 5.07
N VAL A 438 -9.12 -13.53 5.29
CA VAL A 438 -9.70 -12.67 4.25
C VAL A 438 -9.42 -11.23 4.63
N ALA A 439 -9.10 -10.38 3.66
CA ALA A 439 -8.99 -8.95 3.91
C ALA A 439 -10.39 -8.37 4.18
N PHE A 440 -10.69 -8.02 5.44
CA PHE A 440 -11.91 -7.28 5.76
C PHE A 440 -11.83 -5.81 5.31
N VAL A 441 -10.61 -5.25 5.25
CA VAL A 441 -10.32 -3.95 4.63
C VAL A 441 -10.06 -4.14 3.15
N GLY A 442 -10.81 -3.43 2.29
CA GLY A 442 -10.58 -3.46 0.85
C GLY A 442 -9.30 -2.74 0.44
N GLY A 443 -8.70 -3.14 -0.67
CA GLY A 443 -7.59 -2.44 -1.31
C GLY A 443 -8.04 -1.70 -2.57
N PRO A 444 -8.50 -0.43 -2.48
CA PRO A 444 -8.86 0.36 -3.66
C PRO A 444 -7.63 0.59 -4.55
N ARG A 445 -7.83 0.56 -5.87
CA ARG A 445 -6.77 0.92 -6.85
C ARG A 445 -6.94 2.31 -7.42
N GLU A 446 -8.18 2.70 -7.72
CA GLU A 446 -8.48 3.94 -8.40
C GLU A 446 -9.66 4.66 -7.74
N SER A 447 -9.55 5.98 -7.66
CA SER A 447 -10.64 6.87 -7.27
C SER A 447 -10.34 8.27 -7.80
N ARG A 448 -10.53 9.33 -6.99
CA ARG A 448 -10.20 10.70 -7.41
C ARG A 448 -8.70 10.88 -7.58
N ARG A 449 -8.34 11.74 -8.54
CA ARG A 449 -7.01 12.27 -8.77
C ARG A 449 -7.08 13.78 -8.74
N LEU A 450 -6.11 14.41 -8.10
CA LEU A 450 -6.01 15.86 -7.98
C LEU A 450 -5.20 16.44 -9.15
N MET A 451 -5.45 17.70 -9.48
CA MET A 451 -4.82 18.37 -10.62
C MET A 451 -3.66 19.25 -10.19
N GLY A 452 -2.48 18.96 -10.73
CA GLY A 452 -1.30 19.81 -10.67
C GLY A 452 -1.12 20.58 -11.97
N ASP A 453 0.00 21.30 -12.09
CA ASP A 453 0.33 22.03 -13.32
C ASP A 453 0.68 21.10 -14.48
N VAL A 454 1.05 19.86 -14.17
CA VAL A 454 1.26 18.79 -15.14
C VAL A 454 0.36 17.63 -14.78
N VAL A 455 -0.45 17.20 -15.74
CA VAL A 455 -1.14 15.91 -15.71
C VAL A 455 -0.27 14.93 -16.49
N LEU A 456 0.37 13.99 -15.81
CA LEU A 456 1.21 12.98 -16.50
C LEU A 456 0.31 12.02 -17.28
N THR A 457 0.61 11.82 -18.56
CA THR A 457 -0.14 10.93 -19.46
C THR A 457 0.63 9.64 -19.78
N GLU A 458 -0.07 8.64 -20.32
CA GLU A 458 0.58 7.45 -20.91
C GLU A 458 1.59 7.85 -21.99
N GLU A 459 1.25 8.81 -22.85
CA GLU A 459 2.12 9.23 -23.95
C GLU A 459 3.44 9.82 -23.43
N ASP A 460 3.39 10.64 -22.37
CA ASP A 460 4.60 11.18 -21.74
C ASP A 460 5.53 10.06 -21.26
N ILE A 461 4.97 8.99 -20.69
CA ILE A 461 5.70 7.84 -20.17
C ILE A 461 6.31 7.01 -21.31
N VAL A 462 5.51 6.63 -22.30
CA VAL A 462 5.96 5.71 -23.37
C VAL A 462 6.90 6.39 -24.36
N SER A 463 6.73 7.69 -24.60
CA SER A 463 7.65 8.50 -25.40
C SER A 463 8.93 8.88 -24.64
N LYS A 464 8.99 8.57 -23.34
CA LYS A 464 10.07 8.96 -22.43
C LYS A 464 10.32 10.47 -22.45
N ARG A 465 9.24 11.26 -22.41
CA ARG A 465 9.33 12.71 -22.35
C ARG A 465 10.20 13.14 -21.17
N ASP A 466 11.24 13.91 -21.46
CA ASP A 466 12.09 14.49 -20.43
C ASP A 466 11.41 15.71 -19.81
N PHE A 467 11.33 15.71 -18.48
CA PHE A 467 10.85 16.83 -17.69
C PHE A 467 12.02 17.41 -16.89
N PRO A 468 12.20 18.74 -16.88
CA PRO A 468 13.29 19.36 -16.11
C PRO A 468 13.21 19.01 -14.61
N ASP A 469 12.00 18.81 -14.12
CA ASP A 469 11.62 18.46 -12.75
C ASP A 469 11.23 16.98 -12.56
N GLY A 470 11.54 16.11 -13.54
CA GLY A 470 11.36 14.66 -13.41
C GLY A 470 12.22 14.10 -12.29
N CYS A 471 11.59 13.58 -11.22
CA CYS A 471 12.28 13.27 -9.95
C CYS A 471 12.03 11.88 -9.35
N VAL A 472 10.89 11.23 -9.63
CA VAL A 472 10.58 9.90 -9.06
C VAL A 472 10.62 8.83 -10.15
N PRO A 473 11.52 7.82 -10.08
CA PRO A 473 11.59 6.78 -11.09
C PRO A 473 10.40 5.81 -10.96
N SER A 474 9.44 5.89 -11.88
CA SER A 474 8.41 4.85 -12.02
C SER A 474 8.92 3.71 -12.87
N THR A 475 9.10 2.53 -12.27
CA THR A 475 9.71 1.37 -12.93
C THR A 475 8.73 0.21 -13.17
N TRP A 476 7.45 0.40 -12.83
CA TRP A 476 6.42 -0.60 -13.08
C TRP A 476 5.87 -0.45 -14.49
N SER A 477 5.41 -1.55 -15.09
CA SER A 477 4.64 -1.43 -16.34
C SER A 477 3.36 -0.64 -16.09
N ILE A 478 2.79 -0.02 -17.11
CA ILE A 478 1.42 0.50 -16.99
C ILE A 478 0.51 -0.72 -16.85
N ASP A 479 -0.05 -0.89 -15.65
CA ASP A 479 -0.78 -2.05 -15.18
C ASP A 479 -2.23 -1.64 -14.87
N LEU A 480 -3.11 -1.89 -15.84
CA LEU A 480 -4.53 -1.59 -15.77
C LEU A 480 -5.33 -2.87 -15.61
N HIS A 481 -6.26 -2.86 -14.66
CA HIS A 481 -7.08 -4.01 -14.31
C HIS A 481 -8.45 -3.90 -14.94
N TYR A 482 -8.85 -4.95 -15.66
CA TYR A 482 -10.17 -5.04 -16.29
C TYR A 482 -10.85 -6.35 -15.90
N PRO A 483 -12.20 -6.42 -15.98
CA PRO A 483 -12.91 -7.68 -15.82
C PRO A 483 -12.34 -8.80 -16.71
N LYS A 484 -12.01 -9.93 -16.10
CA LYS A 484 -11.59 -11.11 -16.86
C LYS A 484 -12.83 -11.78 -17.44
N LYS A 485 -13.04 -11.62 -18.76
CA LYS A 485 -14.22 -12.10 -19.48
C LYS A 485 -14.60 -13.56 -19.18
N GLU A 486 -13.60 -14.43 -19.02
CA GLU A 486 -13.78 -15.86 -18.69
C GLU A 486 -14.63 -16.11 -17.43
N TYR A 487 -14.59 -15.20 -16.45
CA TYR A 487 -15.32 -15.33 -15.18
C TYR A 487 -16.40 -14.25 -15.00
N ALA A 488 -16.74 -13.53 -16.06
CA ALA A 488 -17.69 -12.42 -16.01
C ALA A 488 -19.12 -12.86 -16.37
N ASP A 489 -19.30 -14.01 -17.04
CA ASP A 489 -20.57 -14.41 -17.66
C ASP A 489 -21.71 -14.56 -16.64
N LYS A 490 -21.43 -15.09 -15.44
CA LYS A 490 -22.43 -15.28 -14.39
C LYS A 490 -22.83 -13.97 -13.71
N PHE A 491 -21.93 -12.99 -13.64
CA PHE A 491 -22.14 -11.68 -13.00
C PHE A 491 -21.63 -10.52 -13.87
N PRO A 492 -22.22 -10.30 -15.05
CA PRO A 492 -21.68 -9.36 -16.05
C PRO A 492 -21.74 -7.91 -15.59
N ASP A 493 -22.69 -7.56 -14.71
CA ASP A 493 -22.87 -6.20 -14.20
C ASP A 493 -21.91 -5.82 -13.06
N ASN A 494 -21.30 -6.81 -12.40
CA ASN A 494 -20.33 -6.61 -11.33
C ASN A 494 -19.40 -7.83 -11.22
N PRO A 495 -18.49 -8.01 -12.19
CA PRO A 495 -17.51 -9.09 -12.15
C PRO A 495 -16.60 -8.94 -10.93
N PHE A 496 -16.05 -10.05 -10.44
CA PHE A 496 -15.21 -10.09 -9.23
C PHE A 496 -13.82 -10.68 -9.47
N ILE A 497 -13.49 -11.00 -10.73
CA ILE A 497 -12.15 -11.41 -11.16
C ILE A 497 -11.64 -10.45 -12.22
N SER A 498 -10.45 -9.90 -12.00
CA SER A 498 -9.75 -9.03 -12.93
C SER A 498 -8.62 -9.72 -13.68
N VAL A 499 -8.17 -9.08 -14.76
CA VAL A 499 -6.92 -9.38 -15.46
C VAL A 499 -6.11 -8.09 -15.60
N ALA A 500 -4.81 -8.18 -15.34
CA ALA A 500 -3.89 -7.06 -15.54
C ALA A 500 -3.45 -7.00 -17.01
N VAL A 501 -3.77 -5.89 -17.67
CA VAL A 501 -3.30 -5.54 -19.01
C VAL A 501 -2.07 -4.64 -18.86
N HIS A 502 -0.94 -5.13 -19.36
CA HIS A 502 0.35 -4.45 -19.21
C HIS A 502 0.82 -3.80 -20.51
N ASP A 503 1.05 -2.49 -20.46
CA ASP A 503 1.98 -1.85 -21.39
C ASP A 503 3.40 -1.90 -20.80
N ARG A 504 4.28 -2.60 -21.53
CA ARG A 504 5.66 -2.89 -21.14
C ARG A 504 6.69 -1.99 -21.82
N ARG A 505 6.26 -0.90 -22.46
CA ARG A 505 7.15 0.12 -23.04
C ARG A 505 7.89 0.96 -21.98
N VAL A 506 7.51 0.83 -20.71
CA VAL A 506 8.23 1.43 -19.57
C VAL A 506 9.57 0.73 -19.36
N ASP A 507 10.63 1.52 -19.21
CA ASP A 507 11.96 1.03 -18.84
C ASP A 507 11.98 0.62 -17.36
N LYS A 508 11.94 -0.68 -17.07
CA LYS A 508 11.91 -1.16 -15.67
C LYS A 508 13.24 -1.02 -14.94
N SER A 509 14.35 -0.86 -15.68
CA SER A 509 15.69 -0.79 -15.10
C SER A 509 16.03 0.65 -14.70
N TYR A 510 15.78 1.61 -15.59
CA TYR A 510 16.01 3.03 -15.33
C TYR A 510 14.78 3.74 -14.73
N GLY A 511 13.58 3.36 -15.18
CA GLY A 511 12.32 4.02 -14.82
C GLY A 511 11.98 5.21 -15.71
N TYR A 512 10.79 5.76 -15.50
CA TYR A 512 10.37 7.04 -16.05
C TYR A 512 10.25 8.07 -14.90
N PRO A 513 10.95 9.21 -14.95
CA PRO A 513 10.93 10.17 -13.85
C PRO A 513 9.63 10.99 -13.84
N VAL A 514 8.74 10.71 -12.89
CA VAL A 514 7.51 11.50 -12.65
C VAL A 514 7.91 12.93 -12.27
N PRO A 515 7.34 13.97 -12.90
CA PRO A 515 7.68 15.36 -12.62
C PRO A 515 7.11 15.85 -11.30
N TYR A 516 7.87 16.70 -10.61
CA TYR A 516 7.49 17.31 -9.33
C TYR A 516 6.14 18.05 -9.41
N ARG A 517 5.84 18.69 -10.55
CA ARG A 517 4.56 19.38 -10.79
C ARG A 517 3.31 18.51 -10.75
N CYS A 518 3.46 17.18 -10.66
CA CYS A 518 2.35 16.26 -10.39
C CYS A 518 2.01 16.14 -8.89
N PHE A 519 2.82 16.70 -7.99
CA PHE A 519 2.75 16.48 -6.53
C PHE A 519 2.23 17.67 -5.74
N TYR A 520 1.65 18.68 -6.39
CA TYR A 520 0.96 19.78 -5.72
C TYR A 520 -0.29 20.21 -6.47
N SER A 521 -1.25 20.77 -5.74
CA SER A 521 -2.49 21.29 -6.31
C SER A 521 -2.24 22.54 -7.14
N ARG A 522 -2.84 22.62 -8.32
CA ARG A 522 -2.72 23.81 -9.18
C ARG A 522 -3.51 25.02 -8.66
N ASN A 523 -4.48 24.83 -7.77
CA ASN A 523 -5.39 25.90 -7.32
C ASN A 523 -5.49 26.07 -5.79
N ILE A 524 -4.83 25.22 -4.99
CA ILE A 524 -4.73 25.34 -3.53
C ILE A 524 -3.27 25.59 -3.16
N ASP A 525 -2.97 26.76 -2.61
CA ASP A 525 -1.62 27.34 -2.57
C ASP A 525 -0.64 26.63 -1.64
N ASN A 526 -1.13 25.80 -0.71
CA ASN A 526 -0.33 25.09 0.27
C ASN A 526 -0.64 23.59 0.35
N LEU A 527 -1.24 23.02 -0.71
CA LEU A 527 -1.58 21.61 -0.78
C LEU A 527 -0.63 20.84 -1.71
N PHE A 528 0.11 19.92 -1.11
CA PHE A 528 0.79 18.83 -1.78
C PHE A 528 -0.12 17.61 -1.92
N MET A 529 0.28 16.68 -2.78
CA MET A 529 -0.36 15.37 -2.93
C MET A 529 0.69 14.31 -3.28
N ALA A 530 0.58 13.13 -2.67
CA ALA A 530 1.45 12.00 -2.94
C ALA A 530 0.71 10.68 -2.75
N GLY A 531 0.88 9.75 -3.69
CA GLY A 531 0.19 8.47 -3.67
C GLY A 531 -0.60 8.22 -4.94
N ARG A 532 -1.81 7.67 -4.81
CA ARG A 532 -2.66 7.28 -5.95
C ARG A 532 -3.52 8.43 -6.48
N ASP A 533 -3.55 9.53 -5.74
CA ASP A 533 -4.35 10.73 -5.92
C ASP A 533 -3.58 11.86 -6.62
N ILE A 534 -2.34 11.63 -7.04
CA ILE A 534 -1.51 12.61 -7.76
C ILE A 534 -2.04 12.92 -9.17
N SER A 535 -1.48 13.95 -9.81
CA SER A 535 -1.94 14.46 -11.10
C SER A 535 -1.49 13.61 -12.29
N VAL A 536 -2.31 12.63 -12.64
CA VAL A 536 -2.06 11.70 -13.75
C VAL A 536 -3.37 11.34 -14.47
N THR A 537 -3.27 10.85 -15.70
CA THR A 537 -4.41 10.18 -16.36
C THR A 537 -4.64 8.78 -15.78
N HIS A 538 -5.81 8.20 -16.05
CA HIS A 538 -6.13 6.80 -15.71
C HIS A 538 -5.03 5.81 -16.13
N GLN A 539 -4.51 5.93 -17.34
CA GLN A 539 -3.49 5.03 -17.86
C GLN A 539 -2.17 5.21 -17.11
N ALA A 540 -1.74 6.45 -16.90
CA ALA A 540 -0.51 6.75 -16.16
C ALA A 540 -0.61 6.28 -14.68
N LEU A 541 -1.81 6.32 -14.08
CA LEU A 541 -2.05 5.77 -12.74
C LEU A 541 -1.57 4.32 -12.60
N GLY A 542 -1.70 3.51 -13.65
CA GLY A 542 -1.32 2.10 -13.68
C GLY A 542 0.16 1.81 -13.37
N THR A 543 1.06 2.76 -13.60
CA THR A 543 2.49 2.58 -13.26
C THR A 543 2.89 3.30 -11.96
N VAL A 544 2.28 4.46 -11.67
CA VAL A 544 2.69 5.30 -10.54
C VAL A 544 2.13 4.86 -9.19
N ARG A 545 0.98 4.15 -9.16
CA ARG A 545 0.27 3.75 -7.92
C ARG A 545 0.95 2.66 -7.07
N VAL A 546 2.12 2.19 -7.49
CA VAL A 546 2.84 1.07 -6.87
C VAL A 546 3.49 1.52 -5.56
N MET A 547 3.45 0.68 -4.52
CA MET A 547 3.75 1.08 -3.13
C MET A 547 5.08 1.82 -2.95
N LYS A 548 6.20 1.30 -3.47
CA LYS A 548 7.50 1.97 -3.34
C LYS A 548 7.57 3.25 -4.19
N THR A 549 6.91 3.28 -5.34
CA THR A 549 6.79 4.49 -6.17
C THR A 549 6.03 5.59 -5.43
N CYS A 550 4.90 5.26 -4.81
CA CYS A 550 4.15 6.18 -3.95
C CYS A 550 5.00 6.71 -2.79
N GLY A 551 5.79 5.84 -2.14
CA GLY A 551 6.72 6.26 -1.09
C GLY A 551 7.78 7.25 -1.57
N MET A 552 8.38 6.99 -2.74
CA MET A 552 9.34 7.91 -3.36
C MET A 552 8.73 9.28 -3.70
N MET A 553 7.46 9.35 -4.10
CA MET A 553 6.75 10.63 -4.27
C MET A 553 6.66 11.38 -2.95
N GLY A 554 6.31 10.68 -1.88
CA GLY A 554 6.31 11.24 -0.55
C GLY A 554 7.68 11.78 -0.15
N GLU A 555 8.75 11.02 -0.39
CA GLU A 555 10.12 11.46 -0.11
C GLU A 555 10.43 12.82 -0.79
N VAL A 556 10.06 12.98 -2.05
CA VAL A 556 10.24 14.25 -2.78
C VAL A 556 9.39 15.37 -2.17
N VAL A 557 8.11 15.10 -1.86
CA VAL A 557 7.20 16.07 -1.23
C VAL A 557 7.76 16.56 0.11
N GLY A 558 8.29 15.68 0.94
CA GLY A 558 8.85 16.08 2.24
C GLY A 558 10.07 17.01 2.12
N LYS A 559 10.96 16.75 1.15
CA LYS A 559 12.08 17.65 0.82
C LYS A 559 11.57 19.00 0.32
N ALA A 560 10.57 19.01 -0.55
CA ALA A 560 9.98 20.24 -1.08
C ALA A 560 9.26 21.07 0.01
N ALA A 561 8.54 20.42 0.92
CA ALA A 561 7.89 21.08 2.05
C ALA A 561 8.91 21.80 2.95
N SER A 562 10.09 21.22 3.15
CA SER A 562 11.18 21.88 3.89
C SER A 562 11.70 23.13 3.18
N LEU A 563 11.75 23.14 1.84
CA LEU A 563 12.08 24.36 1.09
C LEU A 563 10.98 25.42 1.19
N CYS A 564 9.71 25.00 1.21
CA CYS A 564 8.59 25.90 1.44
C CYS A 564 8.68 26.56 2.82
N ALA A 565 8.95 25.77 3.87
CA ALA A 565 9.15 26.27 5.22
C ALA A 565 10.38 27.18 5.36
N LEU A 566 11.47 26.87 4.65
CA LEU A 566 12.69 27.68 4.66
C LEU A 566 12.52 29.03 3.94
N ASN A 567 11.80 29.05 2.82
CA ASN A 567 11.73 30.22 1.94
C ASN A 567 10.40 30.99 2.03
N ASP A 568 9.47 30.55 2.88
CA ASP A 568 8.09 31.09 2.95
C ASP A 568 7.44 31.16 1.55
N CYS A 569 7.42 30.01 0.87
CA CYS A 569 6.99 29.93 -0.52
C CYS A 569 6.00 28.78 -0.76
N SER A 570 5.19 28.88 -1.81
CA SER A 570 4.23 27.83 -2.16
C SER A 570 4.93 26.59 -2.74
N PRO A 571 4.26 25.41 -2.75
CA PRO A 571 4.72 24.24 -3.50
C PRO A 571 5.04 24.55 -4.97
N ARG A 572 4.24 25.43 -5.60
CA ARG A 572 4.47 25.91 -6.97
C ARG A 572 5.77 26.72 -7.09
N ASP A 573 6.05 27.59 -6.11
CA ASP A 573 7.28 28.39 -6.09
C ASP A 573 8.53 27.52 -5.98
N VAL A 574 8.45 26.32 -5.39
CA VAL A 574 9.57 25.38 -5.40
C VAL A 574 9.97 25.04 -6.84
N TYR A 575 9.02 24.83 -7.75
CA TYR A 575 9.33 24.62 -9.17
C TYR A 575 9.79 25.93 -9.85
N GLU A 576 9.08 27.03 -9.63
CA GLU A 576 9.31 28.27 -10.40
C GLU A 576 10.59 29.01 -9.98
N LYS A 577 11.00 28.89 -8.72
CA LYS A 577 12.05 29.71 -8.11
C LYS A 577 13.16 28.89 -7.44
N HIS A 578 12.84 27.71 -6.91
CA HIS A 578 13.77 26.91 -6.09
C HIS A 578 14.04 25.50 -6.65
N LEU A 579 13.84 25.28 -7.95
CA LEU A 579 13.96 23.94 -8.53
C LEU A 579 15.38 23.40 -8.32
N GLY A 580 16.40 24.23 -8.50
CA GLY A 580 17.79 23.85 -8.26
C GLY A 580 18.04 23.37 -6.83
N ASP A 581 17.44 24.02 -5.83
CA ASP A 581 17.55 23.63 -4.43
C ASP A 581 16.86 22.30 -4.17
N LEU A 582 15.67 22.08 -4.75
CA LEU A 582 14.98 20.79 -4.66
C LEU A 582 15.85 19.68 -5.25
N LEU A 583 16.35 19.87 -6.48
CA LEU A 583 17.18 18.87 -7.16
C LEU A 583 18.44 18.54 -6.34
N ALA A 584 19.07 19.53 -5.70
CA ALA A 584 20.19 19.31 -4.79
C ALA A 584 19.80 18.45 -3.57
N LEU A 585 18.62 18.66 -2.98
CA LEU A 585 18.12 17.80 -1.89
C LEU A 585 17.83 16.37 -2.36
N LEU A 586 17.46 16.17 -3.63
CA LEU A 586 17.22 14.82 -4.18
C LEU A 586 18.51 14.01 -4.35
N GLU A 587 19.67 14.67 -4.42
CA GLU A 587 20.99 14.02 -4.49
C GLU A 587 21.54 13.61 -3.11
N LEU A 588 20.90 14.04 -2.03
CA LEU A 588 21.31 13.70 -0.67
C LEU A 588 20.88 12.27 -0.30
N PRO A 589 21.68 11.55 0.51
CA PRO A 589 21.28 10.26 1.07
C PRO A 589 19.98 10.36 1.87
N GLY A 590 19.18 9.29 1.91
CA GLY A 590 17.88 9.26 2.61
C GLY A 590 17.99 9.53 4.12
N LYS A 591 19.17 9.31 4.71
CA LYS A 591 19.46 9.60 6.13
C LYS A 591 19.94 11.02 6.41
N ALA A 592 20.23 11.81 5.37
CA ALA A 592 20.63 13.20 5.53
C ALA A 592 19.57 13.95 6.34
N ARG A 593 20.01 14.79 7.29
CA ARG A 593 19.11 15.40 8.25
C ARG A 593 19.61 16.72 8.82
N ARG A 594 18.68 17.52 9.35
CA ARG A 594 18.92 18.76 10.09
C ARG A 594 17.81 18.98 11.13
N SER A 595 18.08 19.78 12.16
CA SER A 595 17.13 19.99 13.26
C SER A 595 15.96 20.90 12.88
N THR A 596 16.22 21.96 12.12
CA THR A 596 15.22 22.90 11.57
C THR A 596 15.48 23.15 10.08
N PRO A 597 14.52 23.69 9.31
CA PRO A 597 14.72 23.93 7.88
C PRO A 597 15.86 24.91 7.54
N SER A 598 16.32 25.73 8.50
CA SER A 598 17.43 26.67 8.31
C SER A 598 18.79 26.12 8.75
N ASP A 599 18.84 24.98 9.44
CA ASP A 599 20.09 24.43 9.95
C ASP A 599 20.92 23.73 8.85
N GLU A 600 22.20 23.53 9.15
CA GLU A 600 23.12 22.79 8.27
C GLU A 600 22.69 21.31 8.15
N ILE A 601 22.76 20.79 6.92
CA ILE A 601 22.45 19.39 6.64
C ILE A 601 23.65 18.52 7.05
N MET A 602 23.39 17.58 7.94
CA MET A 602 24.31 16.53 8.33
C MET A 602 24.03 15.25 7.55
N ILE A 603 25.07 14.58 7.07
CA ILE A 603 24.99 13.26 6.44
C ILE A 603 25.58 12.24 7.42
N PRO A 604 24.76 11.33 7.98
CA PRO A 604 25.26 10.26 8.84
C PRO A 604 26.26 9.34 8.12
N ASP A 605 27.26 8.84 8.85
CA ASP A 605 28.30 7.94 8.32
C ASP A 605 27.74 6.60 7.81
N ASP A 606 26.57 6.19 8.29
CA ASP A 606 25.87 4.96 7.91
C ASP A 606 24.88 5.16 6.74
N ALA A 607 25.06 6.22 5.97
CA ALA A 607 24.38 6.44 4.70
C ALA A 607 24.74 5.33 3.69
N LEU A 608 23.74 4.92 2.90
CA LEU A 608 23.95 3.89 1.87
C LEU A 608 24.95 4.38 0.80
N PRO A 609 25.70 3.49 0.15
CA PRO A 609 26.46 3.84 -1.04
C PRO A 609 25.53 4.34 -2.15
N LEU A 610 26.00 5.32 -2.96
CA LEU A 610 25.24 5.79 -4.12
C LEU A 610 25.01 4.63 -5.10
N ALA A 611 23.75 4.42 -5.50
CA ALA A 611 23.40 3.47 -6.53
C ALA A 611 23.69 4.04 -7.93
N GLY A 612 23.89 3.17 -8.92
CA GLY A 612 23.90 3.58 -10.32
C GLY A 612 22.47 3.90 -10.82
N PRO A 613 22.32 4.48 -12.01
CA PRO A 613 21.01 4.80 -12.58
C PRO A 613 20.11 3.57 -12.79
N ASN A 614 20.70 2.37 -12.91
CA ASN A 614 19.97 1.11 -13.04
C ASN A 614 19.82 0.34 -11.72
N GLY A 615 20.25 0.94 -10.60
CA GLY A 615 20.18 0.34 -9.27
C GLY A 615 21.51 0.20 -8.56
N PRO A 616 21.48 -0.31 -7.30
CA PRO A 616 22.69 -0.75 -6.63
C PRO A 616 23.26 -1.97 -7.39
N PRO A 617 24.60 -2.09 -7.48
CA PRO A 617 25.22 -3.23 -8.14
C PRO A 617 24.82 -4.53 -7.43
N THR A 618 24.28 -5.48 -8.19
CA THR A 618 23.78 -6.76 -7.68
C THR A 618 24.74 -7.93 -7.89
N GLY A 619 25.71 -7.78 -8.78
CA GLY A 619 26.75 -8.75 -9.07
C GLY A 619 28.12 -8.38 -8.49
N HIS A 620 29.13 -9.16 -8.86
CA HIS A 620 30.52 -8.91 -8.47
C HIS A 620 31.06 -7.67 -9.16
N ASN A 621 31.71 -6.78 -8.40
CA ASN A 621 32.33 -5.58 -8.96
C ASN A 621 33.54 -5.98 -9.84
N PRO A 622 33.53 -5.71 -11.17
CA PRO A 622 34.62 -6.07 -12.07
C PRO A 622 36.00 -5.56 -11.61
N ALA A 623 36.05 -4.37 -11.01
CA ALA A 623 37.30 -3.75 -10.56
C ALA A 623 37.90 -4.41 -9.30
N LYS A 624 37.12 -5.25 -8.59
CA LYS A 624 37.58 -6.02 -7.43
C LYS A 624 37.96 -7.47 -7.79
N LEU A 625 37.75 -7.88 -9.04
CA LEU A 625 38.05 -9.22 -9.51
C LEU A 625 39.50 -9.30 -10.04
N GLU A 626 40.07 -10.49 -10.02
CA GLU A 626 41.45 -10.73 -10.45
C GLU A 626 41.63 -10.50 -11.96
N GLY A 627 42.68 -9.76 -12.32
CA GLY A 627 43.05 -9.48 -13.71
C GLY A 627 42.38 -8.25 -14.30
N THR A 628 42.49 -8.10 -15.62
CA THR A 628 41.75 -7.07 -16.36
C THR A 628 40.41 -7.64 -16.78
N VAL A 629 39.35 -7.28 -16.07
CA VAL A 629 37.99 -7.78 -16.28
C VAL A 629 37.17 -6.82 -17.14
N VAL A 630 36.51 -7.34 -18.16
CA VAL A 630 35.51 -6.64 -18.99
C VAL A 630 34.19 -7.39 -18.90
N ASP A 631 33.20 -6.71 -18.33
CA ASP A 631 31.81 -7.12 -18.19
C ASP A 631 31.05 -7.06 -19.53
N ASP A 632 29.99 -7.86 -19.70
CA ASP A 632 29.22 -7.96 -20.92
C ASP A 632 28.52 -6.65 -21.28
N SER A 633 28.19 -5.81 -20.30
CA SER A 633 27.67 -4.45 -20.54
C SER A 633 28.57 -3.60 -21.45
N ARG A 634 29.87 -3.92 -21.55
CA ARG A 634 30.84 -3.26 -22.43
C ARG A 634 31.12 -4.01 -23.74
N ALA A 635 30.48 -5.15 -23.97
CA ALA A 635 30.60 -5.89 -25.22
C ALA A 635 29.82 -5.21 -26.36
N VAL A 636 30.36 -5.27 -27.57
CA VAL A 636 29.62 -4.88 -28.77
C VAL A 636 28.79 -6.07 -29.23
N LEU A 637 27.48 -5.91 -29.23
CA LEU A 637 26.54 -6.99 -29.55
C LEU A 637 25.99 -6.84 -30.97
N THR A 638 25.90 -7.97 -31.69
CA THR A 638 25.13 -8.10 -32.94
C THR A 638 24.07 -9.18 -32.76
N GLY A 639 22.92 -9.03 -33.42
CA GLY A 639 21.79 -9.96 -33.32
C GLY A 639 20.98 -9.80 -32.04
N LYS A 640 20.07 -10.74 -31.79
CA LYS A 640 19.17 -10.70 -30.62
C LYS A 640 19.84 -11.31 -29.38
N TRP A 641 20.10 -10.45 -28.39
CA TRP A 641 20.49 -10.84 -27.03
C TRP A 641 19.34 -10.57 -26.06
N THR A 642 19.30 -11.35 -24.98
CA THR A 642 18.34 -11.17 -23.88
C THR A 642 19.12 -10.98 -22.58
N ASP A 643 18.79 -9.95 -21.80
CA ASP A 643 19.36 -9.72 -20.48
C ASP A 643 18.79 -10.73 -19.47
N GLY A 644 19.62 -11.12 -18.49
CA GLY A 644 19.24 -12.05 -17.44
C GLY A 644 19.90 -11.71 -16.10
N THR A 645 19.15 -11.94 -15.02
CA THR A 645 19.60 -11.74 -13.62
C THR A 645 19.17 -12.88 -12.69
N GLY A 646 18.61 -13.96 -13.27
CA GLY A 646 18.05 -15.09 -12.54
C GLY A 646 19.11 -16.01 -11.95
N LEU A 647 20.22 -16.22 -12.66
CA LEU A 647 21.38 -16.96 -12.15
C LEU A 647 22.29 -16.03 -11.35
N LYS A 648 22.10 -15.95 -10.02
CA LYS A 648 22.85 -15.04 -9.14
C LYS A 648 24.36 -15.33 -9.13
N GLY A 649 25.14 -14.30 -8.82
CA GLY A 649 26.61 -14.34 -8.78
C GLY A 649 27.27 -14.02 -10.12
N TYR A 650 26.60 -13.26 -10.99
CA TYR A 650 27.18 -12.68 -12.20
C TYR A 650 28.13 -11.53 -11.88
N VAL A 651 28.89 -11.07 -12.87
CA VAL A 651 29.69 -9.84 -12.79
C VAL A 651 28.80 -8.65 -13.19
N GLY A 652 29.05 -7.48 -12.58
CA GLY A 652 28.28 -6.26 -12.91
C GLY A 652 26.81 -6.32 -12.50
N ASP A 653 25.92 -5.94 -13.40
CA ASP A 653 24.47 -5.77 -13.13
C ASP A 653 23.62 -6.97 -13.61
N GLY A 654 24.21 -7.90 -14.35
CA GLY A 654 23.52 -9.04 -14.93
C GLY A 654 24.40 -9.84 -15.87
N TYR A 655 23.77 -10.57 -16.78
CA TYR A 655 24.43 -11.27 -17.88
C TYR A 655 23.53 -11.22 -19.11
N ARG A 656 24.05 -11.64 -20.26
CA ARG A 656 23.26 -11.77 -21.49
C ARG A 656 23.33 -13.16 -22.07
N TYR A 657 22.29 -13.52 -22.81
CA TYR A 657 22.24 -14.79 -23.51
C TYR A 657 21.54 -14.70 -24.87
N ALA A 658 21.94 -15.58 -25.77
CA ALA A 658 21.37 -15.71 -27.10
C ALA A 658 21.14 -17.20 -27.44
N SER A 659 20.14 -17.46 -28.28
CA SER A 659 19.87 -18.81 -28.77
C SER A 659 21.03 -19.29 -29.64
N GLY A 660 21.43 -20.55 -29.46
CA GLY A 660 22.34 -21.20 -30.40
C GLY A 660 21.74 -21.28 -31.80
N LYS A 661 22.60 -21.34 -32.82
CA LYS A 661 22.25 -21.28 -34.25
C LYS A 661 21.62 -19.96 -34.70
N SER A 662 21.71 -18.90 -33.88
CA SER A 662 21.38 -17.54 -34.30
C SER A 662 22.55 -16.86 -35.00
N ASP A 663 22.30 -15.68 -35.56
CA ASP A 663 23.31 -14.77 -36.09
C ASP A 663 23.95 -13.87 -35.01
N ALA A 664 23.64 -14.12 -33.73
CA ALA A 664 24.10 -13.29 -32.63
C ALA A 664 25.61 -13.48 -32.34
N THR A 665 26.30 -12.35 -32.13
CA THR A 665 27.70 -12.32 -31.70
C THR A 665 27.91 -11.28 -30.59
N ALA A 666 28.95 -11.48 -29.79
CA ALA A 666 29.40 -10.53 -28.78
C ALA A 666 30.92 -10.35 -28.86
N GLU A 667 31.37 -9.11 -28.98
CA GLU A 667 32.79 -8.78 -29.03
C GLU A 667 33.23 -8.00 -27.79
N PHE A 668 34.17 -8.58 -27.05
CA PHE A 668 34.83 -7.95 -25.91
C PHE A 668 36.19 -7.41 -26.32
N THR A 669 36.52 -6.20 -25.88
CA THR A 669 37.84 -5.59 -26.11
C THR A 669 38.54 -5.38 -24.78
N LEU A 670 39.65 -6.10 -24.56
CA LEU A 670 40.42 -6.06 -23.31
C LEU A 670 41.81 -5.45 -23.55
N PRO A 671 42.17 -4.36 -22.85
CA PRO A 671 43.52 -3.81 -22.92
C PRO A 671 44.48 -4.61 -21.99
N PRO A 672 45.56 -5.22 -22.50
CA PRO A 672 46.55 -5.85 -21.64
C PRO A 672 47.24 -4.79 -20.77
N PRO A 673 47.34 -4.99 -19.44
CA PRO A 673 47.94 -3.99 -18.55
C PRO A 673 49.45 -3.81 -18.80
N LYS A 674 50.12 -4.86 -19.27
CA LYS A 674 51.52 -4.83 -19.73
C LYS A 674 51.78 -5.93 -20.76
N THR A 675 52.95 -5.91 -21.40
CA THR A 675 53.36 -7.03 -22.28
C THR A 675 53.71 -8.26 -21.45
N GLY A 676 53.11 -9.42 -21.75
CA GLY A 676 53.31 -10.64 -20.97
C GLY A 676 52.42 -11.81 -21.42
N ASN A 677 52.48 -12.93 -20.68
CA ASN A 677 51.60 -14.08 -20.90
C ASN A 677 50.42 -14.01 -19.94
N TYR A 678 49.22 -14.26 -20.46
CA TYR A 678 47.98 -14.17 -19.73
C TYR A 678 47.15 -15.44 -19.90
N GLU A 679 46.46 -15.84 -18.84
CA GLU A 679 45.27 -16.67 -18.93
C GLU A 679 44.09 -15.82 -19.37
N LEU A 680 43.42 -16.27 -20.43
CA LEU A 680 42.12 -15.74 -20.83
C LEU A 680 41.04 -16.54 -20.09
N ARG A 681 40.33 -15.88 -19.19
CA ARG A 681 39.24 -16.48 -18.42
C ARG A 681 37.89 -15.94 -18.89
N TYR A 682 36.89 -16.80 -18.84
CA TYR A 682 35.50 -16.53 -19.23
C TYR A 682 34.60 -16.84 -18.05
N PHE A 683 33.81 -15.86 -17.63
CA PHE A 683 32.83 -16.01 -16.57
C PHE A 683 31.54 -16.57 -17.17
N THR A 684 31.10 -17.73 -16.68
CA THR A 684 29.84 -18.34 -17.13
C THR A 684 29.28 -19.26 -16.06
N LYS A 685 27.96 -19.23 -15.89
CA LYS A 685 27.26 -20.20 -15.05
C LYS A 685 26.72 -21.35 -15.88
N ALA A 686 27.01 -22.55 -15.42
CA ALA A 686 26.54 -23.76 -16.08
C ALA A 686 25.02 -23.92 -15.94
N HIS A 687 24.35 -24.35 -17.00
CA HIS A 687 22.93 -24.71 -16.95
C HIS A 687 22.59 -25.70 -18.07
N ALA A 688 21.62 -26.58 -17.84
CA ALA A 688 21.31 -27.71 -18.73
C ALA A 688 20.93 -27.31 -20.16
N ASN A 689 20.44 -26.08 -20.38
CA ASN A 689 20.06 -25.56 -21.70
C ASN A 689 21.19 -24.79 -22.43
N ARG A 690 22.38 -24.69 -21.83
CA ARG A 690 23.52 -23.95 -22.39
C ARG A 690 24.24 -24.76 -23.45
N SER A 691 25.00 -24.07 -24.30
CA SER A 691 25.81 -24.73 -25.31
C SER A 691 27.06 -25.37 -24.70
N SER A 692 27.32 -26.62 -25.09
CA SER A 692 28.56 -27.33 -24.74
C SER A 692 29.71 -27.10 -25.72
N ASN A 693 29.51 -26.31 -26.78
CA ASN A 693 30.50 -26.09 -27.84
C ASN A 693 30.57 -24.62 -28.31
N THR A 694 30.40 -23.67 -27.39
CA THR A 694 30.42 -22.22 -27.71
C THR A 694 31.77 -21.84 -28.32
N LYS A 695 31.75 -21.17 -29.48
CA LYS A 695 32.98 -20.77 -30.17
C LYS A 695 33.45 -19.40 -29.67
N ILE A 696 34.72 -19.34 -29.27
CA ILE A 696 35.38 -18.12 -28.79
C ILE A 696 36.61 -17.87 -29.64
N THR A 697 36.59 -16.81 -30.44
CA THR A 697 37.71 -16.41 -31.29
C THR A 697 38.44 -15.22 -30.67
N VAL A 698 39.71 -15.40 -30.37
CA VAL A 698 40.57 -14.40 -29.75
C VAL A 698 41.53 -13.85 -30.80
N THR A 699 41.64 -12.53 -30.88
CA THR A 699 42.53 -11.83 -31.83
C THR A 699 43.39 -10.81 -31.10
N GLN A 700 44.67 -10.72 -31.46
CA GLN A 700 45.56 -9.62 -31.07
C GLN A 700 46.51 -9.27 -32.22
N GLY A 701 46.26 -8.15 -32.89
CA GLY A 701 46.94 -7.82 -34.15
C GLY A 701 46.66 -8.92 -35.19
N ASP A 702 47.72 -9.45 -35.82
CA ASP A 702 47.60 -10.53 -36.81
C ASP A 702 47.42 -11.92 -36.19
N TRP A 703 47.60 -12.07 -34.87
CA TRP A 703 47.42 -13.36 -34.20
C TRP A 703 45.94 -13.62 -33.95
N LYS A 704 45.46 -14.81 -34.31
CA LYS A 704 44.07 -15.24 -34.14
C LYS A 704 44.00 -16.71 -33.75
N ARG A 705 43.14 -17.05 -32.79
CA ARG A 705 42.87 -18.44 -32.38
C ARG A 705 41.43 -18.63 -31.96
N THR A 706 40.85 -19.79 -32.25
CA THR A 706 39.49 -20.15 -31.83
C THR A 706 39.53 -21.29 -30.82
N TYR A 707 38.73 -21.15 -29.78
CA TYR A 707 38.52 -22.10 -28.69
C TYR A 707 37.06 -22.56 -28.67
N GLU A 708 36.81 -23.70 -28.03
CA GLU A 708 35.46 -24.17 -27.70
C GLU A 708 35.28 -24.11 -26.18
N LEU A 709 34.14 -23.61 -25.73
CA LEU A 709 33.76 -23.51 -24.34
C LEU A 709 32.46 -24.29 -24.11
N ASP A 710 32.53 -25.26 -23.20
CA ASP A 710 31.36 -25.91 -22.63
C ASP A 710 30.79 -25.04 -21.51
N GLN A 711 29.54 -24.59 -21.66
CA GLN A 711 28.78 -23.82 -20.68
C GLN A 711 27.64 -24.65 -20.06
N GLN A 712 27.51 -25.93 -20.42
CA GLN A 712 26.44 -26.81 -20.00
C GLN A 712 26.80 -27.59 -18.74
N THR A 713 28.03 -28.06 -18.64
CA THR A 713 28.50 -28.90 -17.53
C THR A 713 28.80 -28.08 -16.27
N PRO A 714 28.21 -28.41 -15.09
CA PRO A 714 28.53 -27.77 -13.82
C PRO A 714 30.01 -27.82 -13.46
N ARG A 715 30.51 -26.75 -12.84
CA ARG A 715 31.91 -26.58 -12.40
C ARG A 715 31.95 -25.94 -11.00
N GLU A 716 33.04 -26.16 -10.27
CA GLU A 716 33.23 -25.57 -8.93
C GLU A 716 33.45 -24.06 -8.96
N ALA A 717 34.05 -23.53 -10.03
CA ALA A 717 34.30 -22.11 -10.21
C ALA A 717 33.56 -21.55 -11.43
N ASP A 718 33.00 -20.35 -11.28
CA ASP A 718 32.30 -19.63 -12.36
C ASP A 718 33.28 -19.09 -13.43
N TRP A 719 34.57 -18.95 -13.10
CA TRP A 719 35.62 -18.61 -14.06
C TRP A 719 36.17 -19.86 -14.75
N THR A 720 36.12 -19.89 -16.09
CA THR A 720 36.75 -20.92 -16.91
C THR A 720 37.94 -20.36 -17.68
N VAL A 721 39.11 -21.00 -17.58
CA VAL A 721 40.25 -20.69 -18.46
C VAL A 721 39.93 -21.21 -19.87
N VAL A 722 39.78 -20.30 -20.83
CA VAL A 722 39.51 -20.60 -22.24
C VAL A 722 40.81 -20.88 -23.00
N GLY A 723 41.89 -20.20 -22.62
CA GLY A 723 43.21 -20.41 -23.21
C GLY A 723 44.26 -19.48 -22.63
N THR A 724 45.47 -19.56 -23.17
CA THR A 724 46.58 -18.66 -22.85
C THR A 724 46.95 -17.81 -24.06
N ILE A 725 47.35 -16.56 -23.80
CA ILE A 725 47.73 -15.58 -24.83
C ILE A 725 48.98 -14.80 -24.41
N SER A 726 49.92 -14.63 -25.33
CA SER A 726 51.03 -13.67 -25.19
C SER A 726 50.56 -12.33 -25.70
N ALA A 727 50.31 -11.39 -24.79
CA ALA A 727 49.70 -10.10 -25.10
C ALA A 727 50.72 -8.95 -25.11
N ARG A 728 50.60 -8.01 -26.05
CA ARG A 728 51.41 -6.77 -26.11
C ARG A 728 50.62 -5.57 -25.59
N VAL A 729 51.25 -4.76 -24.73
CA VAL A 729 50.66 -3.49 -24.27
C VAL A 729 50.42 -2.56 -25.48
N GLY A 730 49.30 -1.84 -25.48
CA GLY A 730 48.90 -0.95 -26.58
C GLY A 730 48.23 -1.64 -27.77
N VAL A 731 48.16 -2.98 -27.80
CA VAL A 731 47.37 -3.74 -28.78
C VAL A 731 46.27 -4.50 -28.02
N PRO A 732 44.98 -4.14 -28.19
CA PRO A 732 43.91 -4.78 -27.44
C PRO A 732 43.76 -6.26 -27.83
N VAL A 733 43.29 -7.06 -26.88
CA VAL A 733 42.82 -8.42 -27.11
C VAL A 733 41.32 -8.35 -27.42
N GLN A 734 40.94 -8.77 -28.62
CA GLN A 734 39.54 -8.88 -29.02
C GLN A 734 39.07 -10.32 -28.82
N VAL A 735 37.94 -10.50 -28.16
CA VAL A 735 37.32 -11.80 -27.91
C VAL A 735 35.92 -11.79 -28.52
N LEU A 736 35.76 -12.54 -29.60
CA LEU A 736 34.50 -12.71 -30.30
C LEU A 736 33.83 -14.02 -29.88
N VAL A 737 32.63 -13.93 -29.35
CA VAL A 737 31.76 -15.07 -29.03
C VAL A 737 30.74 -15.22 -30.15
N ASP A 738 30.67 -16.42 -30.75
CA ASP A 738 29.81 -16.72 -31.90
C ASP A 738 28.74 -17.76 -31.53
N CYS A 739 27.47 -17.42 -31.77
CA CYS A 739 26.32 -18.29 -31.49
C CYS A 739 25.93 -19.20 -32.66
N LYS A 740 26.48 -18.99 -33.86
CA LYS A 740 26.01 -19.61 -35.11
C LYS A 740 26.14 -21.14 -35.14
N THR A 741 27.17 -21.68 -34.51
CA THR A 741 27.41 -23.14 -34.44
C THR A 741 27.12 -23.74 -33.07
N ALA A 742 26.64 -22.93 -32.12
CA ALA A 742 26.35 -23.37 -30.76
C ALA A 742 25.14 -24.32 -30.74
N ASN A 743 25.28 -25.44 -30.04
CA ASN A 743 24.26 -26.48 -29.90
C ASN A 743 23.20 -26.21 -28.82
N GLY A 744 23.33 -25.10 -28.10
CA GLY A 744 22.43 -24.67 -27.03
C GLY A 744 22.51 -23.15 -26.83
N THR A 745 21.95 -22.65 -25.73
CA THR A 745 21.97 -21.22 -25.42
C THR A 745 23.38 -20.75 -25.09
N VAL A 746 23.86 -19.69 -25.73
CA VAL A 746 25.16 -19.07 -25.41
C VAL A 746 24.95 -17.99 -24.35
N HIS A 747 25.74 -18.04 -23.30
CA HIS A 747 25.76 -17.09 -22.20
C HIS A 747 27.05 -16.28 -22.20
N ILE A 748 26.96 -14.97 -22.00
CA ILE A 748 28.06 -14.03 -21.83
C ILE A 748 27.86 -13.25 -20.52
N ASP A 749 28.93 -13.03 -19.78
CA ASP A 749 28.90 -12.29 -18.49
C ASP A 749 30.18 -11.47 -18.33
N ALA A 750 31.35 -12.09 -18.24
CA ALA A 750 32.61 -11.34 -18.23
C ALA A 750 33.79 -12.11 -18.83
N ILE A 751 34.79 -11.37 -19.30
CA ILE A 751 36.07 -11.88 -19.77
C ILE A 751 37.18 -11.28 -18.90
N SER A 752 38.19 -12.06 -18.54
CA SER A 752 39.37 -11.56 -17.80
C SER A 752 40.69 -11.97 -18.45
N LEU A 753 41.68 -11.08 -18.39
CA LEU A 753 43.09 -11.38 -18.61
C LEU A 753 43.82 -11.41 -17.27
N VAL A 754 44.29 -12.58 -16.86
CA VAL A 754 45.07 -12.78 -15.61
C VAL A 754 46.52 -13.08 -15.96
N GLU A 755 47.46 -12.31 -15.42
CA GLU A 755 48.87 -12.49 -15.71
C GLU A 755 49.39 -13.82 -15.15
N MET A 756 50.13 -14.58 -15.97
CA MET A 756 50.78 -15.80 -15.52
C MET A 756 52.08 -15.47 -14.79
N SER A 757 52.22 -15.91 -13.54
CA SER A 757 53.48 -15.75 -12.79
C SER A 757 54.60 -16.56 -13.45
N VAL A 758 55.74 -15.93 -13.71
CA VAL A 758 56.96 -16.63 -14.16
C VAL A 758 57.56 -17.38 -12.97
N GLU A 759 57.50 -18.71 -12.96
CA GLU A 759 58.27 -19.51 -12.00
C GLU A 759 59.77 -19.20 -12.18
N LYS A 760 60.40 -18.63 -11.14
CA LYS A 760 61.86 -18.48 -11.08
C LYS A 760 62.48 -19.87 -11.05
N SER A 761 63.09 -20.30 -12.15
CA SER A 761 63.90 -21.53 -12.16
C SER A 761 65.07 -21.38 -11.18
N SER A 762 65.12 -22.26 -10.18
CA SER A 762 66.22 -22.31 -9.23
C SER A 762 67.44 -22.92 -9.92
N LYS A 763 68.42 -22.07 -10.25
CA LYS A 763 69.78 -22.49 -10.57
C LYS A 763 70.38 -23.19 -9.35
N LYS A 764 70.37 -24.53 -9.31
CA LYS A 764 71.34 -25.29 -8.52
C LYS A 764 72.69 -25.17 -9.21
N SER A 765 73.54 -24.29 -8.69
CA SER A 765 74.97 -24.27 -8.96
C SER A 765 75.67 -25.29 -8.04
N VAL A 766 76.69 -25.90 -8.62
CA VAL A 766 77.63 -26.87 -8.03
C VAL A 766 78.77 -26.12 -7.35
N GLU A 767 79.29 -26.70 -6.26
CA GLU A 767 80.68 -26.69 -5.72
C GLU A 767 80.64 -26.61 -4.17
N ALA A 768 81.01 -27.64 -3.42
CA ALA A 768 82.33 -28.27 -3.21
C ALA A 768 83.17 -27.56 -2.13
N LYS A 769 83.34 -28.30 -1.01
CA LYS A 769 84.19 -28.10 0.18
C LYS A 769 83.78 -27.07 1.22
#